data_AF-A0A9W8JE89-F1
#
_entry.id   AF-A0A9W8JE89-F1
#
_cell.length_a   1.000
_cell.length_b   1.000
_cell.length_c   1.000
_cell.angle_alpha   90.00
_cell.angle_beta   90.00
_cell.angle_gamma   90.00
#
_symmetry.space_group_name_H-M   'P 1'
#
loop_
_entity.id
_entity.type
_entity.pdbx_description
1 polymer ?
#
loop_
_entity_poly.entity_id
_entity_poly.type
_entity_poly.pdbx_seq_one_letter_code
_entity_poly.pdbx_strand_id
1 'polypeptide(L)'
;MEGLPPPTEEYDDDLVPLCLPGRHPRMPAMYKASDHPLHPTNNPGNSYVFYTRPTEARMQELLQAGETIAVEAEVEIDPEAAGFLKITSGDYVWTRNEAGSRHPTDDVAVTWKFGRERRSMEKMDALDAARDKFMGPENKITEDSVRFERLNPKPKPVKPDTRCWSLGTSLEPNTNIEAPCANGKVKAGVTEYNDICHDLVVASTSLAMEDMECAPDGIKEVIKSEFDRHRMAPLGWRGNFAYHAVQCNLAYAGKSMEDQMGRADKDLVRGMQEDSFANFLRDGLWIMEDEGFIPYVGRVSYQVLRFLLLQTNERFEFDLDPVKLAKLITYSTSDGLRKSVEPWEMAPTLRGSRDPEREAEREESEKRFKELVFKHGSMIPYSFMKNEWIREEVARRYGNISGSHTNDKGGHVEGNGVEAEEGMVDGSMDCTMTDPSGNAEGSQPSSRKSLSTGSTLRRSTRKRKRMEKESDDEDEDAVRDHEHPSAGTPETTADPKRMKLSATFAYGGSMDDTGGLAGAQGLRRRQGIKKVSTVRPEDLYKLMRSLTVDALEEELLDLRNEIQAVEESEHQTEASYDELKDSLQKANNAIELGGIGRNAVKGIGSIIDDAQRLSLHMAQEANRLRSARRTLIKAQVGVRWWIEGPVADAADRAARRKRTSADGQNWVSKLTNTMVDMLVCKQASKTFRATDYGLDWGCTEAVVDNIHTGRMMFRGHEDTVREAVGMTLAVVETWVEADRHCDKKQAWFAAIVEDVMGEEALTMNVIWNLYTNLKTSHVIIGDKGYRNPTKKDMEPFRIALEGHSVNDADHREGHLYELYKQLLNQDITPSDVVKSLPSVSPRWIAMQEMIELATMYDEEEVVSSSSPYFKKLQSNPHIFHPIRESAPGRRRCRQDLLGGNHTITRPEIFSLIVWRAFPHVFSWHPDRTMLYSSTQEFLVAYKRITKTEPPAAIVEAVGRYWDMLEERRWSSFAETYPTFDQCYQHFKPNGRLESRLFPKLSRTDTFDMTCDLAYAGFCQPPSTADVARYIVMLNQGAIAGLRSLGLVDGKKRDVETRRAQVHRAMLDLGDLLKETAAYGAYETDDSECSFGLYEEGEMDPMALEHLLRTFSHAVKLL
;
A
#
# COMPACT_ATOMS: atom_id res chain seq x y z
N MET A 1 -3.38 2.89 41.52
CA MET A 1 -2.73 4.15 41.11
C MET A 1 -1.64 4.47 42.12
N GLU A 2 -0.56 3.70 42.13
CA GLU A 2 0.59 3.91 43.02
C GLU A 2 1.85 3.53 42.23
N GLY A 3 2.94 4.31 42.36
CA GLY A 3 4.18 4.09 41.58
C GLY A 3 4.54 5.17 40.56
N LEU A 4 4.18 6.44 40.79
CA LEU A 4 4.83 7.59 40.16
C LEU A 4 5.58 8.40 41.24
N PRO A 5 6.70 9.06 40.90
CA PRO A 5 7.29 10.05 41.80
C PRO A 5 6.24 11.13 42.13
N PRO A 6 6.26 11.70 43.34
CA PRO A 6 5.37 12.82 43.66
C PRO A 6 5.59 13.95 42.64
N PRO A 7 4.52 14.59 42.13
CA PRO A 7 4.70 15.76 41.30
C PRO A 7 5.49 16.81 42.08
N THR A 8 6.49 17.42 41.45
CA THR A 8 7.05 18.69 41.92
C THR A 8 5.95 19.73 41.76
N GLU A 9 5.33 20.13 42.87
CA GLU A 9 4.14 21.02 42.92
C GLU A 9 4.39 22.40 42.27
N GLU A 10 5.66 22.76 42.08
CA GLU A 10 6.23 24.03 41.59
C GLU A 10 5.63 24.61 40.29
N TYR A 11 4.97 23.82 39.43
CA TYR A 11 4.41 24.28 38.15
C TYR A 11 2.87 24.25 38.07
N ASP A 12 2.20 23.83 39.14
CA ASP A 12 0.74 23.66 39.18
C ASP A 12 0.07 24.67 40.15
N ASP A 13 0.86 25.52 40.85
CA ASP A 13 0.40 26.55 41.80
C ASP A 13 -0.52 27.62 41.18
N ASP A 14 -0.43 27.86 39.86
CA ASP A 14 -1.25 28.84 39.14
C ASP A 14 -2.60 28.28 38.65
N LEU A 15 -2.82 26.96 38.82
CA LEU A 15 -3.96 26.21 38.28
C LEU A 15 -5.09 26.05 39.31
N VAL A 16 -6.23 26.69 39.05
CA VAL A 16 -7.44 26.52 39.86
C VAL A 16 -8.31 25.39 39.27
N PRO A 17 -8.59 24.28 40.00
CA PRO A 17 -9.46 23.22 39.50
C PRO A 17 -10.86 23.72 39.15
N LEU A 18 -11.35 23.38 37.96
CA LEU A 18 -12.66 23.83 37.47
C LEU A 18 -13.73 22.78 37.76
N CYS A 19 -14.69 23.12 38.63
CA CYS A 19 -15.84 22.25 38.87
C CYS A 19 -16.82 22.31 37.69
N LEU A 20 -16.93 21.21 36.95
CA LEU A 20 -17.88 21.02 35.85
C LEU A 20 -18.85 19.88 36.23
N PRO A 21 -20.02 20.19 36.83
CA PRO A 21 -21.02 19.20 37.18
C PRO A 21 -21.44 18.36 35.97
N GLY A 22 -21.70 17.07 36.17
CA GLY A 22 -22.08 16.14 35.08
C GLY A 22 -20.95 15.65 34.18
N ARG A 23 -19.73 16.20 34.29
CA ARG A 23 -18.59 15.81 33.44
C ARG A 23 -18.28 14.32 33.56
N HIS A 24 -18.28 13.62 32.42
CA HIS A 24 -18.09 12.18 32.37
C HIS A 24 -16.74 11.73 32.99
N PRO A 25 -16.69 10.74 33.91
CA PRO A 25 -15.47 10.41 34.66
C PRO A 25 -14.24 9.97 33.84
N ARG A 26 -14.42 9.50 32.60
CA ARG A 26 -13.32 9.16 31.68
C ARG A 26 -12.65 10.41 31.07
N MET A 27 -13.36 11.54 31.00
CA MET A 27 -12.84 12.80 30.47
C MET A 27 -11.82 13.42 31.43
N PRO A 28 -10.78 14.11 30.95
CA PRO A 28 -9.74 14.67 31.80
C PRO A 28 -10.31 15.82 32.66
N ALA A 29 -9.77 16.01 33.87
CA ALA A 29 -10.12 17.16 34.70
C ALA A 29 -9.65 18.47 34.05
N MET A 30 -10.46 19.53 34.17
CA MET A 30 -10.11 20.87 33.69
C MET A 30 -9.62 21.74 34.83
N TYR A 31 -8.67 22.61 34.52
CA TYR A 31 -8.10 23.61 35.40
C TYR A 31 -8.17 24.97 34.69
N LYS A 32 -8.22 26.05 35.44
CA LYS A 32 -8.08 27.41 34.94
C LYS A 32 -6.70 27.94 35.35
N ALA A 33 -5.86 28.25 34.38
CA ALA A 33 -4.60 28.95 34.60
C ALA A 33 -4.88 30.45 34.78
N SER A 34 -4.16 31.09 35.70
CA SER A 34 -4.34 32.51 35.99
C SER A 34 -3.54 33.42 35.06
N ASP A 35 -2.32 33.02 34.67
CA ASP A 35 -1.46 33.72 33.72
C ASP A 35 -0.63 32.71 32.91
N HIS A 36 -1.21 32.19 31.82
CA HIS A 36 -0.56 31.15 31.02
C HIS A 36 0.43 31.77 30.03
N PRO A 37 1.73 31.42 30.05
CA PRO A 37 2.79 32.12 29.30
C PRO A 37 2.68 32.00 27.78
N LEU A 38 1.88 31.06 27.26
CA LEU A 38 1.58 30.92 25.83
C LEU A 38 0.30 31.65 25.39
N HIS A 39 -0.42 32.34 26.30
CA HIS A 39 -1.66 33.05 25.98
C HIS A 39 -1.36 34.32 25.12
N PRO A 40 -1.91 34.44 23.91
CA PRO A 40 -1.64 35.57 23.03
C PRO A 40 -2.15 36.91 23.58
N THR A 41 -1.26 37.90 23.67
CA THR A 41 -1.60 39.25 24.18
C THR A 41 -2.60 40.00 23.31
N ASN A 42 -2.75 39.63 22.04
CA ASN A 42 -3.70 40.22 21.10
C ASN A 42 -5.14 39.67 21.23
N ASN A 43 -5.36 38.61 22.01
CA ASN A 43 -6.68 37.97 22.13
C ASN A 43 -7.05 37.65 23.60
N PRO A 44 -7.12 38.65 24.49
CA PRO A 44 -7.27 38.44 25.94
C PRO A 44 -8.55 37.66 26.31
N GLY A 45 -8.40 36.67 27.18
CA GLY A 45 -9.47 35.89 27.80
C GLY A 45 -8.93 34.94 28.87
N ASN A 46 -9.50 33.75 29.03
CA ASN A 46 -9.07 32.76 30.03
C ASN A 46 -8.24 31.63 29.39
N SER A 47 -7.25 31.11 30.13
CA SER A 47 -6.57 29.87 29.76
C SER A 47 -7.09 28.71 30.60
N TYR A 48 -7.50 27.63 29.94
CA TYR A 48 -7.90 26.38 30.56
C TYR A 48 -6.88 25.30 30.24
N VAL A 49 -6.46 24.52 31.23
CA VAL A 49 -5.47 23.44 31.08
C VAL A 49 -6.14 22.12 31.43
N PHE A 50 -5.81 21.05 30.72
CA PHE A 50 -6.11 19.69 31.15
C PHE A 50 -4.92 18.76 30.98
N TYR A 51 -4.83 17.74 31.81
CA TYR A 51 -3.74 16.78 31.76
C TYR A 51 -4.06 15.66 30.78
N THR A 52 -3.08 15.33 29.94
CA THR A 52 -3.11 14.15 29.07
C THR A 52 -1.83 13.36 29.21
N ARG A 53 -1.96 12.04 29.24
CA ARG A 53 -0.83 11.13 29.11
C ARG A 53 -0.89 10.46 27.73
N PRO A 54 0.12 10.63 26.86
CA PRO A 54 0.12 10.08 25.52
C PRO A 54 0.46 8.58 25.52
N THR A 55 -0.35 7.76 26.19
CA THR A 55 -0.29 6.29 26.05
C THR A 55 -1.44 5.82 25.17
N GLU A 56 -1.22 4.77 24.39
CA GLU A 56 -2.21 4.20 23.49
C GLU A 56 -3.52 3.84 24.21
N ALA A 57 -3.43 3.16 25.35
CA ALA A 57 -4.59 2.83 26.18
C ALA A 57 -5.37 4.09 26.61
N ARG A 58 -4.70 5.16 27.03
CA ARG A 58 -5.38 6.40 27.47
C ARG A 58 -5.96 7.18 26.30
N MET A 59 -5.26 7.23 25.17
CA MET A 59 -5.77 7.91 23.96
C MET A 59 -6.96 7.18 23.35
N GLN A 60 -6.92 5.85 23.29
CA GLN A 60 -8.06 5.04 22.87
C GLN A 60 -9.24 5.22 23.85
N GLU A 61 -8.98 5.26 25.16
CA GLU A 61 -10.01 5.49 26.17
C GLU A 61 -10.69 6.86 26.01
N LEU A 62 -9.90 7.92 25.75
CA LEU A 62 -10.40 9.28 25.51
C LEU A 62 -11.19 9.39 24.20
N LEU A 63 -10.73 8.74 23.14
CA LEU A 63 -11.43 8.72 21.84
C LEU A 63 -12.82 8.08 21.99
N GLN A 64 -12.89 6.88 22.57
CA GLN A 64 -14.15 6.19 22.86
C GLN A 64 -15.07 6.98 23.78
N ALA A 65 -14.52 7.71 24.77
CA ALA A 65 -15.32 8.55 25.65
C ALA A 65 -15.98 9.71 24.87
N GLY A 66 -15.23 10.35 23.97
CA GLY A 66 -15.77 11.36 23.06
C GLY A 66 -16.85 10.82 22.13
N GLU A 67 -16.65 9.64 21.55
CA GLU A 67 -17.64 8.96 20.71
C GLU A 67 -18.93 8.61 21.48
N THR A 68 -18.80 8.09 22.70
CA THR A 68 -19.96 7.74 23.55
C THR A 68 -20.80 8.98 23.86
N ILE A 69 -20.14 10.06 24.28
CA ILE A 69 -20.79 11.32 24.63
C ILE A 69 -21.48 11.96 23.41
N ALA A 70 -20.90 11.82 22.21
CA ALA A 70 -21.52 12.33 20.99
C ALA A 70 -22.85 11.63 20.65
N VAL A 71 -22.93 10.30 20.84
CA VAL A 71 -24.17 9.52 20.60
C VAL A 71 -25.25 9.83 21.64
N GLU A 72 -24.89 10.13 22.89
CA GLU A 72 -25.86 10.50 23.91
C GLU A 72 -26.46 11.91 23.70
N ALA A 73 -25.84 12.75 22.87
CA ALA A 73 -26.27 14.11 22.54
C ALA A 73 -27.40 14.19 21.48
N GLU A 74 -27.94 13.06 21.01
CA GLU A 74 -29.16 12.99 20.18
C GLU A 74 -30.40 13.55 20.92
N VAL A 75 -30.35 13.63 22.25
CA VAL A 75 -31.31 14.36 23.09
C VAL A 75 -30.80 15.79 23.30
N GLU A 76 -31.69 16.78 23.35
CA GLU A 76 -31.37 18.19 23.67
C GLU A 76 -30.84 18.32 25.11
N ILE A 77 -29.55 18.00 25.28
CA ILE A 77 -28.81 18.07 26.55
C ILE A 77 -28.17 19.46 26.65
N ASP A 78 -28.41 20.15 27.77
CA ASP A 78 -27.66 21.34 28.13
C ASP A 78 -26.17 20.97 28.29
N PRO A 79 -25.25 21.49 27.44
CA PRO A 79 -23.84 21.12 27.49
C PRO A 79 -23.17 21.50 28.81
N GLU A 80 -23.63 22.55 29.50
CA GLU A 80 -23.10 22.92 30.81
C GLU A 80 -23.50 21.89 31.87
N ALA A 81 -24.74 21.38 31.81
CA ALA A 81 -25.23 20.33 32.71
C ALA A 81 -24.59 18.95 32.46
N ALA A 82 -24.11 18.68 31.24
CA ALA A 82 -23.28 17.53 30.90
C ALA A 82 -21.77 17.73 31.19
N GLY A 83 -21.39 18.86 31.79
CA GLY A 83 -20.02 19.14 32.22
C GLY A 83 -19.03 19.40 31.10
N PHE A 84 -19.51 19.85 29.93
CA PHE A 84 -18.67 20.44 28.90
C PHE A 84 -18.15 21.81 29.34
N LEU A 85 -16.96 22.16 28.88
CA LEU A 85 -16.42 23.50 29.07
C LEU A 85 -17.01 24.45 28.01
N LYS A 86 -17.77 25.44 28.46
CA LYS A 86 -18.20 26.56 27.61
C LYS A 86 -17.07 27.57 27.46
N ILE A 87 -16.39 27.55 26.31
CA ILE A 87 -15.41 28.56 25.94
C ILE A 87 -16.10 29.81 25.36
N THR A 88 -15.58 30.98 25.72
CA THR A 88 -15.99 32.32 25.28
C THR A 88 -14.89 32.99 24.45
N SER A 89 -15.09 34.23 24.01
CA SER A 89 -14.13 34.92 23.13
C SER A 89 -12.85 35.30 23.88
N GLY A 90 -11.71 34.95 23.31
CA GLY A 90 -10.40 35.08 23.97
C GLY A 90 -10.00 33.87 24.82
N ASP A 91 -10.85 32.84 24.94
CA ASP A 91 -10.50 31.66 25.73
C ASP A 91 -9.63 30.67 24.93
N TYR A 92 -8.65 30.08 25.61
CA TYR A 92 -7.73 29.07 25.10
C TYR A 92 -7.83 27.79 25.93
N VAL A 93 -7.72 26.64 25.28
CA VAL A 93 -7.64 25.32 25.92
C VAL A 93 -6.33 24.67 25.56
N TRP A 94 -5.57 24.33 26.60
CA TRP A 94 -4.24 23.75 26.56
C TRP A 94 -4.27 22.32 27.11
N THR A 95 -3.38 21.48 26.61
CA THR A 95 -3.14 20.13 27.15
C THR A 95 -1.70 20.00 27.64
N ARG A 96 -1.56 19.59 28.90
CA ARG A 96 -0.28 19.43 29.62
C ARG A 96 0.11 17.96 29.65
N ASN A 97 1.31 17.66 29.18
CA ASN A 97 1.81 16.28 29.12
C ASN A 97 2.20 15.77 30.51
N GLU A 98 1.42 14.85 31.08
CA GLU A 98 1.72 14.25 32.39
C GLU A 98 3.07 13.54 32.49
N ALA A 99 3.57 13.03 31.35
CA ALA A 99 4.83 12.29 31.21
C ALA A 99 5.96 13.14 30.61
N GLY A 100 5.72 14.44 30.37
CA GLY A 100 6.71 15.40 29.88
C GLY A 100 7.29 16.25 31.00
N SER A 101 7.77 17.44 30.65
CA SER A 101 8.29 18.45 31.59
C SER A 101 7.23 19.01 32.53
N ARG A 102 5.94 18.96 32.16
CA ARG A 102 4.80 19.67 32.79
C ARG A 102 4.94 21.20 32.84
N HIS A 103 5.96 21.76 32.19
CA HIS A 103 6.19 23.20 32.20
C HIS A 103 5.14 23.89 31.30
N PRO A 104 4.51 25.00 31.72
CA PRO A 104 3.45 25.67 30.95
C PRO A 104 3.90 26.17 29.56
N THR A 105 5.21 26.34 29.32
CA THR A 105 5.74 26.68 27.99
C THR A 105 5.85 25.49 27.03
N ASP A 106 5.66 24.26 27.52
CA ASP A 106 5.58 23.03 26.72
C ASP A 106 4.13 22.58 26.46
N ASP A 107 3.15 23.26 27.06
CA ASP A 107 1.73 22.96 26.89
C ASP A 107 1.29 23.18 25.43
N VAL A 108 0.37 22.33 24.97
CA VAL A 108 -0.06 22.23 23.58
C VAL A 108 -1.44 22.86 23.43
N ALA A 109 -1.62 23.77 22.47
CA ALA A 109 -2.93 24.35 22.20
C ALA A 109 -3.85 23.30 21.54
N VAL A 110 -5.02 23.08 22.11
CA VAL A 110 -6.04 22.14 21.60
C VAL A 110 -7.13 22.88 20.84
N THR A 111 -7.57 24.02 21.38
CA THR A 111 -8.52 24.92 20.73
C THR A 111 -8.42 26.31 21.34
N TRP A 112 -8.81 27.32 20.59
CA TRP A 112 -9.00 28.69 21.06
C TRP A 112 -10.24 29.27 20.38
N LYS A 113 -10.77 30.37 20.90
CA LYS A 113 -12.00 30.97 20.36
C LYS A 113 -11.85 32.46 20.08
N PHE A 114 -11.94 32.81 18.80
CA PHE A 114 -12.06 34.19 18.34
C PHE A 114 -13.53 34.56 18.09
N GLY A 115 -14.09 35.38 18.99
CA GLY A 115 -15.50 35.79 18.98
C GLY A 115 -15.87 36.70 17.81
N ARG A 116 -17.18 36.76 17.52
CA ARG A 116 -17.72 37.56 16.41
C ARG A 116 -17.43 39.05 16.58
N GLU A 117 -17.44 39.53 17.82
CA GLU A 117 -17.21 40.92 18.20
C GLU A 117 -15.76 41.41 18.03
N ARG A 118 -14.82 40.50 17.73
CA ARG A 118 -13.41 40.82 17.41
C ARG A 118 -13.09 40.75 15.92
N ARG A 119 -13.99 40.19 15.10
CA ARG A 119 -13.82 40.05 13.64
C ARG A 119 -14.04 41.37 12.92
N SER A 120 -13.35 41.57 11.80
CA SER A 120 -13.61 42.72 10.93
C SER A 120 -15.02 42.67 10.37
N MET A 121 -15.78 43.76 10.53
CA MET A 121 -17.14 43.87 9.97
C MET A 121 -17.11 43.70 8.44
N GLU A 122 -16.11 44.28 7.77
CA GLU A 122 -15.92 44.17 6.31
C GLU A 122 -15.83 42.70 5.84
N LYS A 123 -15.09 41.85 6.58
CA LYS A 123 -14.96 40.43 6.23
C LYS A 123 -16.18 39.60 6.61
N MET A 124 -16.89 39.99 7.68
CA MET A 124 -18.19 39.39 8.00
C MET A 124 -19.22 39.72 6.93
N ASP A 125 -19.31 40.98 6.49
CA ASP A 125 -20.18 41.42 5.41
C ASP A 125 -19.83 40.73 4.08
N ALA A 126 -18.55 40.55 3.78
CA ALA A 126 -18.10 39.78 2.61
C ALA A 126 -18.50 38.30 2.68
N LEU A 127 -18.39 37.67 3.85
CA LEU A 127 -18.83 36.27 4.03
C LEU A 127 -20.35 36.13 4.01
N ASP A 128 -21.09 37.07 4.60
CA ASP A 128 -22.56 37.12 4.54
C ASP A 128 -23.02 37.32 3.08
N ALA A 129 -22.38 38.21 2.31
CA ALA A 129 -22.65 38.39 0.88
C ALA A 129 -22.32 37.14 0.05
N ALA A 130 -21.20 36.47 0.30
CA ALA A 130 -20.84 35.24 -0.38
C ALA A 130 -21.80 34.07 -0.03
N ARG A 131 -22.20 33.96 1.23
CA ARG A 131 -23.24 33.02 1.69
C ARG A 131 -24.56 33.30 0.97
N ASP A 132 -25.02 34.54 0.91
CA ASP A 132 -26.31 34.88 0.32
C ASP A 132 -26.28 34.70 -1.21
N LYS A 133 -25.13 34.93 -1.86
CA LYS A 133 -24.89 34.55 -3.27
C LYS A 133 -24.99 33.03 -3.46
N PHE A 134 -24.40 32.23 -2.57
CA PHE A 134 -24.40 30.76 -2.60
C PHE A 134 -25.78 30.14 -2.32
N MET A 135 -26.48 30.62 -1.30
CA MET A 135 -27.82 30.15 -0.90
C MET A 135 -28.89 30.60 -1.92
N GLY A 136 -28.74 31.82 -2.44
CA GLY A 136 -29.71 32.49 -3.31
C GLY A 136 -30.89 33.10 -2.55
N PRO A 137 -31.91 33.59 -3.27
CA PRO A 137 -33.08 34.23 -2.67
C PRO A 137 -33.80 33.31 -1.68
N GLU A 138 -34.16 33.82 -0.51
CA GLU A 138 -34.80 33.08 0.59
C GLU A 138 -36.04 32.30 0.12
N ASN A 139 -36.88 32.91 -0.72
CA ASN A 139 -38.07 32.28 -1.31
C ASN A 139 -37.78 31.16 -2.35
N LYS A 140 -36.51 30.83 -2.58
CA LYS A 140 -36.04 29.71 -3.42
C LYS A 140 -35.15 28.74 -2.62
N ILE A 141 -35.06 28.89 -1.30
CA ILE A 141 -34.44 27.90 -0.41
C ILE A 141 -35.52 26.89 -0.03
N THR A 142 -35.27 25.60 -0.27
CA THR A 142 -36.14 24.50 0.12
C THR A 142 -35.37 23.49 0.97
N GLU A 143 -36.08 22.60 1.68
CA GLU A 143 -35.48 21.50 2.48
C GLU A 143 -34.40 20.78 1.67
N ASP A 144 -34.70 20.41 0.42
CA ASP A 144 -33.80 19.66 -0.47
C ASP A 144 -32.93 20.50 -1.41
N SER A 145 -32.99 21.85 -1.40
CA SER A 145 -32.31 22.64 -2.45
C SER A 145 -32.04 24.13 -2.14
N VAL A 146 -30.78 24.55 -2.27
CA VAL A 146 -30.31 25.94 -2.37
C VAL A 146 -29.89 26.29 -3.81
N ARG A 147 -29.56 27.56 -4.10
CA ARG A 147 -29.10 28.00 -5.44
C ARG A 147 -27.88 27.22 -5.92
N PHE A 148 -26.86 27.06 -5.08
CA PHE A 148 -25.64 26.32 -5.41
C PHE A 148 -25.92 24.93 -6.01
N GLU A 149 -26.81 24.14 -5.39
CA GLU A 149 -27.18 22.78 -5.82
C GLU A 149 -27.89 22.72 -7.19
N ARG A 150 -28.31 23.87 -7.73
CA ARG A 150 -29.03 24.03 -9.00
C ARG A 150 -28.20 24.65 -10.11
N LEU A 151 -26.92 24.94 -9.87
CA LEU A 151 -26.01 25.52 -10.87
C LEU A 151 -25.70 24.52 -12.00
N ASN A 152 -25.20 25.03 -13.12
CA ASN A 152 -24.73 24.23 -14.25
C ASN A 152 -23.27 24.60 -14.57
N PRO A 153 -22.29 23.66 -14.46
CA PRO A 153 -22.45 22.25 -14.09
C PRO A 153 -22.97 22.05 -12.65
N LYS A 154 -23.74 20.98 -12.43
CA LYS A 154 -24.26 20.65 -11.09
C LYS A 154 -23.09 20.30 -10.14
N PRO A 155 -22.97 20.92 -8.96
CA PRO A 155 -21.93 20.58 -7.99
C PRO A 155 -22.02 19.11 -7.59
N LYS A 156 -20.88 18.42 -7.58
CA LYS A 156 -20.80 17.01 -7.12
C LYS A 156 -20.50 17.01 -5.62
N PRO A 157 -21.36 16.43 -4.78
CA PRO A 157 -21.04 16.29 -3.37
C PRO A 157 -19.86 15.31 -3.17
N VAL A 158 -19.21 15.39 -2.01
CA VAL A 158 -18.08 14.53 -1.61
C VAL A 158 -18.50 13.05 -1.59
N LYS A 159 -19.73 12.78 -1.16
CA LYS A 159 -20.38 11.46 -1.18
C LYS A 159 -21.77 11.59 -1.82
N PRO A 160 -22.23 10.62 -2.63
CA PRO A 160 -23.63 10.59 -3.09
C PRO A 160 -24.59 10.78 -1.93
N ASP A 161 -25.71 11.47 -2.20
CA ASP A 161 -26.80 11.71 -1.25
C ASP A 161 -26.42 12.50 0.02
N THR A 162 -25.22 13.08 0.06
CA THR A 162 -24.80 14.04 1.10
C THR A 162 -24.83 15.48 0.58
N ARG A 163 -25.06 16.43 1.49
CA ARG A 163 -25.00 17.88 1.21
C ARG A 163 -23.68 18.48 1.68
N CYS A 164 -22.60 17.90 1.17
CA CYS A 164 -21.21 18.23 1.50
C CYS A 164 -20.40 18.40 0.22
N TRP A 165 -19.67 19.51 0.07
CA TRP A 165 -18.85 19.81 -1.12
C TRP A 165 -17.47 20.34 -0.74
N SER A 166 -16.42 19.75 -1.30
CA SER A 166 -15.11 20.40 -1.38
C SER A 166 -15.19 21.57 -2.36
N LEU A 167 -14.75 22.75 -1.92
CA LEU A 167 -14.75 24.00 -2.71
C LEU A 167 -13.33 24.47 -3.06
N GLY A 168 -12.34 24.11 -2.23
CA GLY A 168 -10.93 24.43 -2.44
C GLY A 168 -10.16 23.31 -3.13
N THR A 169 -9.21 22.71 -2.42
CA THR A 169 -8.40 21.58 -2.91
C THR A 169 -9.05 20.23 -2.61
N SER A 170 -8.57 19.18 -3.29
CA SER A 170 -8.75 17.77 -2.91
C SER A 170 -7.51 16.97 -3.30
N LEU A 171 -7.23 15.89 -2.56
CA LEU A 171 -6.20 14.93 -2.94
C LEU A 171 -6.66 14.08 -4.13
N GLU A 172 -5.95 14.17 -5.26
CA GLU A 172 -6.27 13.42 -6.48
C GLU A 172 -5.68 11.99 -6.43
N PRO A 173 -6.49 10.94 -6.24
CA PRO A 173 -5.98 9.64 -5.77
C PRO A 173 -5.08 8.92 -6.77
N ASN A 174 -5.34 9.09 -8.06
CA ASN A 174 -4.54 8.49 -9.14
C ASN A 174 -3.13 9.09 -9.25
N THR A 175 -2.89 10.25 -8.63
CA THR A 175 -1.60 10.95 -8.69
C THR A 175 -0.94 11.13 -7.32
N ASN A 176 -1.71 11.01 -6.22
CA ASN A 176 -1.29 11.44 -4.87
C ASN A 176 -0.84 12.91 -4.81
N ILE A 177 -1.40 13.75 -5.68
CA ILE A 177 -1.12 15.19 -5.74
C ILE A 177 -2.35 15.96 -5.24
N GLU A 178 -2.12 16.99 -4.42
CA GLU A 178 -3.15 17.97 -4.09
C GLU A 178 -3.47 18.81 -5.33
N ALA A 179 -4.74 18.95 -5.68
CA ALA A 179 -5.17 19.75 -6.82
C ALA A 179 -6.46 20.52 -6.49
N PRO A 180 -6.87 21.52 -7.30
CA PRO A 180 -8.21 22.09 -7.24
C PRO A 180 -9.25 20.97 -7.31
N CYS A 181 -10.26 21.05 -6.43
CA CYS A 181 -11.26 19.99 -6.31
C CYS A 181 -11.91 19.70 -7.68
N ALA A 182 -12.31 18.44 -7.94
CA ALA A 182 -12.89 18.06 -9.23
C ALA A 182 -14.17 18.83 -9.62
N ASN A 183 -14.74 19.53 -8.64
CA ASN A 183 -15.79 20.53 -8.73
C ASN A 183 -15.31 21.86 -9.35
N GLY A 184 -14.17 22.41 -8.91
CA GLY A 184 -13.60 23.67 -9.40
C GLY A 184 -12.90 23.61 -10.77
N LYS A 185 -12.76 22.43 -11.39
CA LYS A 185 -12.04 22.25 -12.67
C LYS A 185 -12.83 22.84 -13.84
N VAL A 186 -12.20 23.73 -14.62
CA VAL A 186 -12.84 24.42 -15.75
C VAL A 186 -12.62 23.67 -17.06
N LYS A 187 -13.71 23.17 -17.66
CA LYS A 187 -13.70 22.52 -18.99
C LYS A 187 -14.18 23.41 -20.14
N ALA A 188 -14.98 24.46 -19.88
CA ALA A 188 -15.70 25.21 -20.91
C ALA A 188 -15.75 26.74 -20.66
N GLY A 189 -14.74 27.30 -20.00
CA GLY A 189 -14.72 28.69 -19.54
C GLY A 189 -15.34 28.88 -18.16
N VAL A 190 -15.25 30.11 -17.64
CA VAL A 190 -15.74 30.47 -16.30
C VAL A 190 -17.25 30.30 -16.23
N THR A 191 -17.74 29.68 -15.16
CA THR A 191 -19.17 29.51 -14.91
C THR A 191 -19.59 30.23 -13.63
N GLU A 192 -20.88 30.55 -13.49
CA GLU A 192 -21.46 31.12 -12.25
C GLU A 192 -21.09 30.29 -11.01
N TYR A 193 -20.92 28.98 -11.19
CA TYR A 193 -20.42 28.06 -10.19
C TYR A 193 -19.00 28.41 -9.72
N ASN A 194 -18.07 28.70 -10.63
CA ASN A 194 -16.71 29.10 -10.28
C ASN A 194 -16.72 30.42 -9.48
N ASP A 195 -17.51 31.41 -9.91
CA ASP A 195 -17.61 32.71 -9.23
C ASP A 195 -18.22 32.60 -7.83
N ILE A 196 -19.13 31.65 -7.59
CA ILE A 196 -19.72 31.41 -6.26
C ILE A 196 -18.73 30.69 -5.34
N CYS A 197 -17.95 29.73 -5.88
CA CYS A 197 -16.89 29.09 -5.12
C CYS A 197 -15.75 30.06 -4.78
N HIS A 198 -15.33 30.90 -5.74
CA HIS A 198 -14.28 31.90 -5.53
C HIS A 198 -14.62 32.84 -4.38
N ASP A 199 -15.77 33.55 -4.46
CA ASP A 199 -16.22 34.49 -3.43
C ASP A 199 -16.27 33.82 -2.03
N LEU A 200 -16.83 32.61 -1.95
CA LEU A 200 -17.00 31.91 -0.68
C LEU A 200 -15.67 31.41 -0.11
N VAL A 201 -14.77 30.89 -0.95
CA VAL A 201 -13.43 30.45 -0.54
C VAL A 201 -12.56 31.63 -0.12
N VAL A 202 -12.59 32.76 -0.85
CA VAL A 202 -11.86 33.98 -0.48
C VAL A 202 -12.39 34.58 0.83
N ALA A 203 -13.71 34.82 0.95
CA ALA A 203 -14.29 35.43 2.14
C ALA A 203 -14.10 34.56 3.40
N SER A 204 -14.33 33.24 3.29
CA SER A 204 -14.17 32.33 4.43
C SER A 204 -12.71 32.21 4.90
N THR A 205 -11.76 32.08 3.98
CA THR A 205 -10.32 32.02 4.34
C THR A 205 -9.81 33.35 4.87
N SER A 206 -10.24 34.49 4.31
CA SER A 206 -9.86 35.82 4.81
C SER A 206 -10.33 36.06 6.25
N LEU A 207 -11.52 35.55 6.61
CA LEU A 207 -12.05 35.60 7.98
C LEU A 207 -11.38 34.59 8.92
N ALA A 208 -11.12 33.37 8.44
CA ALA A 208 -10.40 32.35 9.21
C ALA A 208 -8.96 32.78 9.54
N MET A 209 -8.31 33.56 8.67
CA MET A 209 -7.00 34.11 8.97
C MET A 209 -7.00 35.16 10.09
N GLU A 210 -8.12 35.82 10.41
CA GLU A 210 -8.19 36.69 11.61
C GLU A 210 -8.11 35.86 12.91
N ASP A 211 -8.70 34.67 12.89
CA ASP A 211 -8.63 33.69 13.98
C ASP A 211 -7.20 33.13 14.11
N MET A 212 -6.54 32.83 12.97
CA MET A 212 -5.16 32.36 12.93
C MET A 212 -4.12 33.41 13.36
N GLU A 213 -4.38 34.72 13.17
CA GLU A 213 -3.52 35.77 13.75
C GLU A 213 -3.59 35.81 15.29
N CYS A 214 -4.65 35.25 15.87
CA CYS A 214 -4.81 35.00 17.31
C CYS A 214 -4.31 33.61 17.73
N ALA A 215 -3.76 32.79 16.83
CA ALA A 215 -3.09 31.56 17.24
C ALA A 215 -1.82 31.88 18.04
N PRO A 216 -1.38 31.00 18.97
CA PRO A 216 -0.12 31.14 19.69
C PRO A 216 1.06 31.33 18.73
N ASP A 217 1.96 32.27 19.04
CA ASP A 217 2.99 32.71 18.08
C ASP A 217 3.88 31.54 17.61
N GLY A 218 4.27 30.62 18.51
CA GLY A 218 5.03 29.42 18.14
C GLY A 218 4.30 28.44 17.20
N ILE A 219 2.97 28.51 17.11
CA ILE A 219 2.19 27.77 16.10
C ILE A 219 2.17 28.57 14.79
N LYS A 220 1.82 29.85 14.87
CA LYS A 220 1.72 30.78 13.74
C LYS A 220 3.03 30.88 12.95
N GLU A 221 4.15 31.11 13.63
CA GLU A 221 5.48 31.19 13.02
C GLU A 221 5.87 29.89 12.31
N VAL A 222 5.60 28.73 12.93
CA VAL A 222 6.00 27.43 12.40
C VAL A 222 5.13 27.03 11.20
N ILE A 223 3.82 27.25 11.25
CA ILE A 223 2.93 27.01 10.09
C ILE A 223 3.28 27.97 8.95
N LYS A 224 3.52 29.26 9.23
CA LYS A 224 3.92 30.24 8.21
C LYS A 224 5.28 29.92 7.59
N SER A 225 6.27 29.55 8.40
CA SER A 225 7.58 29.11 7.92
C SER A 225 7.48 27.84 7.07
N GLU A 226 6.69 26.85 7.48
CA GLU A 226 6.44 25.65 6.67
C GLU A 226 5.72 25.97 5.35
N PHE A 227 4.72 26.85 5.43
CA PHE A 227 4.01 27.36 4.27
C PHE A 227 4.97 28.05 3.31
N ASP A 228 5.90 28.89 3.76
CA ASP A 228 6.89 29.56 2.92
C ASP A 228 8.01 28.61 2.42
N ARG A 229 8.36 27.59 3.20
CA ARG A 229 9.34 26.53 2.84
C ARG A 229 8.84 25.65 1.69
N HIS A 230 7.56 25.29 1.71
CA HIS A 230 6.91 24.62 0.58
C HIS A 230 6.38 25.61 -0.47
N ARG A 231 6.17 26.87 -0.05
CA ARG A 231 5.43 27.94 -0.74
C ARG A 231 4.15 27.36 -1.36
N MET A 232 3.34 26.75 -0.50
CA MET A 232 2.03 26.17 -0.84
C MET A 232 1.11 27.23 -1.48
N ALA A 233 0.07 26.78 -2.18
CA ALA A 233 -0.85 27.70 -2.82
C ALA A 233 -1.76 28.35 -1.76
N PRO A 234 -1.80 29.69 -1.61
CA PRO A 234 -2.67 30.35 -0.63
C PRO A 234 -4.11 30.24 -1.12
N LEU A 235 -4.84 29.25 -0.59
CA LEU A 235 -6.22 29.00 -0.98
C LEU A 235 -7.10 30.20 -0.58
N GLY A 236 -7.89 30.70 -1.52
CA GLY A 236 -8.73 31.88 -1.34
C GLY A 236 -7.90 33.15 -1.17
N TRP A 237 -7.95 33.72 0.02
CA TRP A 237 -7.27 34.97 0.36
C TRP A 237 -5.75 34.83 0.29
N ARG A 238 -5.06 35.78 -0.34
CA ARG A 238 -3.61 35.75 -0.60
C ARG A 238 -2.73 35.61 0.65
N GLY A 239 -3.24 36.03 1.81
CA GLY A 239 -2.55 35.92 3.10
C GLY A 239 -2.78 34.59 3.83
N ASN A 240 -3.52 33.64 3.25
CA ASN A 240 -3.78 32.34 3.85
C ASN A 240 -2.54 31.44 3.81
N PHE A 241 -1.94 31.22 4.98
CA PHE A 241 -0.82 30.30 5.17
C PHE A 241 -1.18 29.00 5.92
N ALA A 242 -2.44 28.84 6.37
CA ALA A 242 -2.82 27.76 7.29
C ALA A 242 -3.92 26.81 6.76
N TYR A 243 -4.90 27.34 6.02
CA TYR A 243 -6.11 26.62 5.61
C TYR A 243 -6.01 26.16 4.15
N HIS A 244 -5.33 25.04 3.91
CA HIS A 244 -5.10 24.52 2.56
C HIS A 244 -6.34 23.91 1.89
N ALA A 245 -7.40 23.58 2.65
CA ALA A 245 -8.64 23.01 2.14
C ALA A 245 -9.88 23.77 2.67
N VAL A 246 -10.92 23.88 1.84
CA VAL A 246 -12.25 24.42 2.21
C VAL A 246 -13.33 23.45 1.78
N GLN A 247 -14.21 23.10 2.73
CA GLN A 247 -15.38 22.25 2.55
C GLN A 247 -16.62 22.98 3.07
N CYS A 248 -17.72 22.90 2.34
CA CYS A 248 -19.02 23.43 2.74
C CYS A 248 -19.98 22.27 3.03
N ASN A 249 -20.62 22.29 4.20
CA ASN A 249 -21.68 21.38 4.59
C ASN A 249 -22.99 22.17 4.71
N LEU A 250 -24.09 21.68 4.14
CA LEU A 250 -25.41 22.28 4.29
C LEU A 250 -26.34 21.33 5.06
N ALA A 251 -26.79 21.76 6.23
CA ALA A 251 -27.85 21.11 6.99
C ALA A 251 -29.16 21.89 6.87
N TYR A 252 -30.29 21.19 6.86
CA TYR A 252 -31.61 21.81 6.99
C TYR A 252 -32.04 21.83 8.45
N ALA A 253 -32.51 22.97 8.94
CA ALA A 253 -32.83 23.19 10.35
C ALA A 253 -34.14 22.51 10.85
N GLY A 254 -34.68 21.53 10.12
CA GLY A 254 -36.02 20.96 10.35
C GLY A 254 -36.08 19.49 10.79
N LYS A 255 -34.95 18.76 10.79
CA LYS A 255 -34.81 17.38 11.32
C LYS A 255 -33.41 17.23 11.94
N SER A 256 -33.21 16.27 12.85
CA SER A 256 -31.92 16.05 13.52
C SER A 256 -30.80 15.73 12.51
N MET A 257 -29.56 16.14 12.83
CA MET A 257 -28.45 16.12 11.87
C MET A 257 -27.91 14.70 11.60
N GLU A 258 -28.02 13.78 12.55
CA GLU A 258 -27.38 12.46 12.47
C GLU A 258 -27.81 11.62 11.24
N ASP A 259 -29.10 11.63 10.86
CA ASP A 259 -29.61 10.86 9.71
C ASP A 259 -28.93 11.25 8.37
N GLN A 260 -28.38 12.46 8.26
CA GLN A 260 -27.69 12.95 7.06
C GLN A 260 -26.15 12.98 7.21
N MET A 261 -25.61 12.94 8.44
CA MET A 261 -24.17 12.99 8.72
C MET A 261 -23.52 11.60 8.84
N GLY A 262 -23.89 10.69 7.94
CA GLY A 262 -23.37 9.32 7.88
C GLY A 262 -21.87 9.23 7.54
N ARG A 263 -21.02 9.18 8.58
CA ARG A 263 -19.58 8.83 8.64
C ARG A 263 -18.81 9.10 7.33
N ALA A 264 -18.16 10.26 7.26
CA ALA A 264 -17.44 10.74 6.09
C ALA A 264 -15.98 10.24 5.94
N ASP A 265 -15.60 9.12 6.56
CA ASP A 265 -14.23 8.59 6.52
C ASP A 265 -14.15 7.26 5.73
N LYS A 266 -13.05 7.07 5.01
CA LYS A 266 -12.64 5.92 4.14
C LYS A 266 -13.09 5.81 2.66
N ASP A 267 -14.24 6.32 2.19
CA ASP A 267 -14.70 6.09 0.79
C ASP A 267 -14.44 7.22 -0.24
N LEU A 268 -13.67 8.24 0.14
CA LEU A 268 -13.52 9.57 -0.49
C LEU A 268 -13.05 9.65 -1.97
N VAL A 269 -12.82 8.53 -2.65
CA VAL A 269 -11.75 8.42 -3.68
C VAL A 269 -12.20 7.88 -5.05
N ARG A 270 -13.20 6.99 -5.10
CA ARG A 270 -13.33 6.04 -6.22
C ARG A 270 -14.23 6.50 -7.39
N GLY A 271 -14.96 7.61 -7.26
CA GLY A 271 -16.04 7.99 -8.19
C GLY A 271 -15.74 9.08 -9.22
N MET A 272 -14.57 9.74 -9.20
CA MET A 272 -14.32 10.97 -9.98
C MET A 272 -13.29 10.82 -11.13
N GLN A 273 -12.92 9.59 -11.49
CA GLN A 273 -11.56 9.29 -11.96
C GLN A 273 -11.28 9.40 -13.48
N GLU A 274 -12.28 9.61 -14.35
CA GLU A 274 -12.08 9.39 -15.81
C GLU A 274 -11.45 10.55 -16.61
N ASP A 275 -11.23 11.75 -16.02
CA ASP A 275 -10.74 12.95 -16.76
C ASP A 275 -9.76 13.85 -15.95
N SER A 276 -8.88 13.30 -15.10
CA SER A 276 -8.07 14.15 -14.20
C SER A 276 -6.79 14.76 -14.81
N PHE A 277 -6.97 15.67 -15.77
CA PHE A 277 -5.95 16.66 -16.15
C PHE A 277 -5.97 17.85 -15.17
N ALA A 278 -5.87 17.59 -13.87
CA ALA A 278 -5.93 18.62 -12.83
C ALA A 278 -4.59 19.35 -12.73
N ASN A 279 -4.59 20.68 -12.91
CA ASN A 279 -3.44 21.48 -12.52
C ASN A 279 -3.89 22.84 -11.95
N PHE A 280 -3.21 23.30 -10.90
CA PHE A 280 -3.47 24.61 -10.32
C PHE A 280 -3.22 25.74 -11.32
N LEU A 281 -2.30 25.60 -12.28
CA LEU A 281 -2.00 26.66 -13.26
C LEU A 281 -3.20 27.02 -14.18
N ARG A 282 -4.16 26.12 -14.35
CA ARG A 282 -5.41 26.32 -15.13
C ARG A 282 -6.60 26.64 -14.22
N ASP A 283 -6.76 25.85 -13.16
CA ASP A 283 -7.99 25.84 -12.34
C ASP A 283 -7.84 26.66 -11.03
N GLY A 284 -6.63 27.08 -10.67
CA GLY A 284 -6.32 27.77 -9.41
C GLY A 284 -6.86 29.20 -9.29
N LEU A 285 -7.01 29.91 -10.41
CA LEU A 285 -7.62 31.26 -10.47
C LEU A 285 -9.03 31.30 -9.88
N TRP A 286 -9.77 30.19 -9.88
CA TRP A 286 -11.15 30.10 -9.40
C TRP A 286 -11.26 29.78 -7.91
N ILE A 287 -10.13 29.55 -7.25
CA ILE A 287 -10.05 29.23 -5.81
C ILE A 287 -8.98 30.05 -5.10
N MET A 288 -8.43 31.10 -5.71
CA MET A 288 -7.39 31.98 -5.16
C MET A 288 -7.57 33.41 -5.66
N GLU A 289 -7.13 34.40 -4.89
CA GLU A 289 -6.89 35.76 -5.39
C GLU A 289 -5.71 35.79 -6.36
N ASP A 290 -5.73 36.71 -7.33
CA ASP A 290 -4.64 36.91 -8.31
C ASP A 290 -3.27 37.09 -7.65
N GLU A 291 -3.20 37.88 -6.57
CA GLU A 291 -1.97 38.09 -5.79
C GLU A 291 -1.48 36.82 -5.06
N GLY A 292 -2.35 35.85 -4.77
CA GLY A 292 -1.97 34.56 -4.21
C GLY A 292 -1.54 33.56 -5.29
N PHE A 293 -2.28 33.56 -6.40
CA PHE A 293 -2.08 32.65 -7.53
C PHE A 293 -0.78 32.92 -8.30
N ILE A 294 -0.43 34.19 -8.55
CA ILE A 294 0.73 34.50 -9.39
C ILE A 294 2.08 34.12 -8.75
N PRO A 295 2.30 34.34 -7.42
CA PRO A 295 3.41 33.72 -6.70
C PRO A 295 3.44 32.19 -6.84
N TYR A 296 2.28 31.51 -6.78
CA TYR A 296 2.17 30.06 -7.03
C TYR A 296 2.73 29.67 -8.41
N VAL A 297 2.30 30.35 -9.48
CA VAL A 297 2.79 30.11 -10.86
C VAL A 297 4.31 30.21 -10.96
N GLY A 298 4.92 31.24 -10.36
CA GLY A 298 6.37 31.42 -10.39
C GLY A 298 7.15 30.34 -9.63
N ARG A 299 6.60 29.82 -8.52
CA ARG A 299 7.20 28.71 -7.76
C ARG A 299 7.15 27.41 -8.55
N VAL A 300 6.03 27.10 -9.19
CA VAL A 300 5.91 25.91 -10.07
C VAL A 300 6.90 26.01 -11.22
N SER A 301 7.02 27.18 -11.84
CA SER A 301 8.01 27.45 -12.89
C SER A 301 9.45 27.21 -12.41
N TYR A 302 9.79 27.69 -11.20
CA TYR A 302 11.08 27.40 -10.56
C TYR A 302 11.30 25.90 -10.32
N GLN A 303 10.30 25.19 -9.79
CA GLN A 303 10.42 23.75 -9.49
C GLN A 303 10.57 22.90 -10.75
N VAL A 304 9.84 23.20 -11.83
CA VAL A 304 9.98 22.51 -13.13
C VAL A 304 11.39 22.73 -13.69
N LEU A 305 11.88 23.98 -13.73
CA LEU A 305 13.25 24.28 -14.17
C LEU A 305 14.30 23.58 -13.29
N ARG A 306 14.13 23.63 -11.96
CA ARG A 306 15.00 22.95 -11.00
C ARG A 306 15.02 21.43 -11.24
N PHE A 307 13.86 20.81 -11.46
CA PHE A 307 13.74 19.37 -11.69
C PHE A 307 14.44 18.95 -12.99
N LEU A 308 14.25 19.69 -14.08
CA LEU A 308 14.97 19.48 -15.35
C LEU A 308 16.49 19.61 -15.17
N LEU A 309 16.95 20.65 -14.47
CA LEU A 309 18.39 20.85 -14.21
C LEU A 309 18.98 19.74 -13.31
N LEU A 310 18.21 19.18 -12.37
CA LEU A 310 18.65 18.07 -11.50
C LEU A 310 18.83 16.73 -12.23
N GLN A 311 18.30 16.58 -13.45
CA GLN A 311 18.50 15.42 -14.33
C GLN A 311 19.74 15.55 -15.21
N THR A 312 20.36 16.73 -15.28
CA THR A 312 21.59 16.93 -16.07
C THR A 312 22.78 16.20 -15.45
N ASN A 313 23.80 15.93 -16.27
CA ASN A 313 25.02 15.25 -15.84
C ASN A 313 25.79 16.10 -14.81
N GLU A 314 26.26 15.48 -13.72
CA GLU A 314 26.97 16.17 -12.61
C GLU A 314 28.26 16.91 -13.03
N ARG A 315 28.74 16.72 -14.25
CA ARG A 315 29.83 17.50 -14.86
C ARG A 315 29.45 18.96 -15.17
N PHE A 316 28.16 19.31 -15.17
CA PHE A 316 27.70 20.67 -15.43
C PHE A 316 27.23 21.34 -14.14
N GLU A 317 27.94 22.40 -13.72
CA GLU A 317 27.54 23.24 -12.59
C GLU A 317 26.46 24.24 -13.01
N PHE A 318 25.19 23.90 -12.77
CA PHE A 318 24.07 24.82 -12.95
C PHE A 318 23.74 25.56 -11.66
N ASP A 319 23.54 26.88 -11.78
CA ASP A 319 22.99 27.74 -10.72
C ASP A 319 21.62 28.28 -11.16
N LEU A 320 20.67 28.33 -10.23
CA LEU A 320 19.29 28.75 -10.47
C LEU A 320 18.86 29.71 -9.35
N ASP A 321 19.07 31.00 -9.60
CA ASP A 321 18.72 32.08 -8.68
C ASP A 321 17.19 32.33 -8.70
N PRO A 322 16.45 32.01 -7.61
CA PRO A 322 14.99 32.17 -7.56
C PRO A 322 14.57 33.64 -7.58
N VAL A 323 15.41 34.55 -7.07
CA VAL A 323 15.11 35.99 -7.00
C VAL A 323 15.21 36.60 -8.39
N LYS A 324 16.24 36.22 -9.17
CA LYS A 324 16.35 36.61 -10.58
C LYS A 324 15.23 35.98 -11.42
N LEU A 325 14.94 34.70 -11.24
CA LEU A 325 13.86 34.04 -12.00
C LEU A 325 12.50 34.71 -11.74
N ALA A 326 12.13 34.96 -10.48
CA ALA A 326 10.88 35.63 -10.13
C ALA A 326 10.77 37.03 -10.76
N LYS A 327 11.87 37.80 -10.78
CA LYS A 327 11.93 39.11 -11.45
C LYS A 327 11.77 39.05 -12.97
N LEU A 328 12.14 37.94 -13.61
CA LEU A 328 11.96 37.72 -15.06
C LEU A 328 10.52 37.31 -15.42
N ILE A 329 9.79 36.67 -14.51
CA ILE A 329 8.39 36.32 -14.72
C ILE A 329 7.56 37.56 -14.40
N THR A 330 7.00 38.18 -15.46
CA THR A 330 6.15 39.37 -15.33
C THR A 330 4.76 39.10 -15.89
N TYR A 331 3.75 39.68 -15.26
CA TYR A 331 2.33 39.56 -15.61
C TYR A 331 1.68 40.94 -15.65
N SER A 332 0.52 41.05 -16.30
CA SER A 332 -0.29 42.27 -16.25
C SER A 332 -1.45 42.04 -15.29
N THR A 333 -1.66 42.92 -14.31
CA THR A 333 -2.83 42.90 -13.45
C THR A 333 -4.06 43.47 -14.17
N SER A 334 -5.24 43.29 -13.58
CA SER A 334 -6.54 43.74 -14.12
C SER A 334 -6.63 45.28 -14.32
N ASP A 335 -5.81 46.04 -13.59
CA ASP A 335 -5.60 47.49 -13.77
C ASP A 335 -4.67 47.85 -14.96
N GLY A 336 -4.13 46.86 -15.67
CA GLY A 336 -3.20 47.02 -16.78
C GLY A 336 -1.74 47.27 -16.36
N LEU A 337 -1.42 47.30 -15.05
CA LEU A 337 -0.05 47.45 -14.57
C LEU A 337 0.75 46.16 -14.75
N ARG A 338 2.01 46.29 -15.18
CA ARG A 338 2.92 45.15 -15.30
C ARG A 338 3.70 44.96 -14.01
N LYS A 339 3.49 43.83 -13.33
CA LYS A 339 4.17 43.44 -12.08
C LYS A 339 5.09 42.24 -12.34
N SER A 340 6.12 42.06 -11.50
CA SER A 340 6.96 40.86 -11.47
C SER A 340 6.48 39.91 -10.37
N VAL A 341 6.74 38.60 -10.51
CA VAL A 341 6.46 37.63 -9.43
C VAL A 341 7.34 37.94 -8.21
N GLU A 342 6.77 37.78 -7.02
CA GLU A 342 7.50 37.91 -5.76
C GLU A 342 8.57 36.82 -5.58
N PRO A 343 9.80 37.19 -5.20
CA PRO A 343 10.87 36.24 -4.90
C PRO A 343 10.45 35.11 -3.95
N TRP A 344 11.06 33.94 -4.11
CA TRP A 344 10.98 32.86 -3.14
C TRP A 344 12.31 32.81 -2.39
N GLU A 345 12.33 33.37 -1.17
CA GLU A 345 13.55 33.45 -0.36
C GLU A 345 13.99 32.05 0.07
N MET A 346 13.08 31.25 0.66
CA MET A 346 13.31 29.83 0.98
C MET A 346 13.26 28.85 -0.22
N ALA A 347 13.53 29.27 -1.47
CA ALA A 347 13.48 28.32 -2.59
C ALA A 347 14.57 27.23 -2.48
N PRO A 348 14.22 25.94 -2.66
CA PRO A 348 15.19 24.85 -2.50
C PRO A 348 16.29 24.93 -3.56
N THR A 349 17.52 24.73 -3.14
CA THR A 349 18.68 25.00 -3.98
C THR A 349 19.01 23.85 -4.97
N LEU A 350 19.91 24.07 -5.93
CA LEU A 350 20.48 23.03 -6.80
C LEU A 350 21.62 22.26 -6.10
N ARG A 351 22.04 21.12 -6.65
CA ARG A 351 23.15 20.32 -6.09
C ARG A 351 24.41 21.18 -5.94
N GLY A 352 24.97 21.25 -4.72
CA GLY A 352 26.22 21.98 -4.46
C GLY A 352 26.10 23.52 -4.42
N SER A 353 24.89 24.05 -4.26
CA SER A 353 24.61 25.49 -4.12
C SER A 353 25.48 26.21 -3.08
N ARG A 354 25.69 27.51 -3.34
CA ARG A 354 26.51 28.43 -2.52
C ARG A 354 25.75 29.14 -1.40
N ASP A 355 24.48 28.82 -1.18
CA ASP A 355 23.64 29.40 -0.12
C ASP A 355 23.34 28.37 0.98
N PRO A 356 24.27 28.16 1.93
CA PRO A 356 24.07 27.24 3.04
C PRO A 356 23.15 27.81 4.13
N GLU A 357 22.98 29.13 4.20
CA GLU A 357 22.13 29.80 5.18
C GLU A 357 20.66 29.49 4.89
N ARG A 358 20.23 29.63 3.63
CA ARG A 358 18.88 29.27 3.20
C ARG A 358 18.57 27.79 3.36
N GLU A 359 19.51 26.89 3.06
CA GLU A 359 19.26 25.45 3.22
C GLU A 359 19.22 25.07 4.72
N ALA A 360 19.99 25.74 5.58
CA ALA A 360 19.88 25.60 7.03
C ALA A 360 18.55 26.13 7.58
N GLU A 361 18.07 27.27 7.10
CA GLU A 361 16.74 27.81 7.42
C GLU A 361 15.63 26.84 7.01
N ARG A 362 15.72 26.24 5.82
CA ARG A 362 14.80 25.19 5.36
C ARG A 362 14.86 23.92 6.21
N GLU A 363 16.06 23.43 6.55
CA GLU A 363 16.26 22.27 7.44
C GLU A 363 15.67 22.56 8.84
N GLU A 364 15.83 23.79 9.35
CA GLU A 364 15.28 24.20 10.66
C GLU A 364 13.76 24.37 10.63
N SER A 365 13.19 24.99 9.60
CA SER A 365 11.74 25.10 9.40
C SER A 365 11.08 23.71 9.38
N GLU A 366 11.63 22.75 8.61
CA GLU A 366 11.12 21.38 8.57
C GLU A 366 11.20 20.69 9.95
N LYS A 367 12.30 20.92 10.69
CA LYS A 367 12.50 20.38 12.04
C LYS A 367 11.47 20.96 13.02
N ARG A 368 11.25 22.28 13.00
CA ARG A 368 10.25 22.97 13.83
C ARG A 368 8.84 22.48 13.52
N PHE A 369 8.49 22.31 12.23
CA PHE A 369 7.19 21.78 11.83
C PHE A 369 6.98 20.33 12.26
N LYS A 370 7.97 19.46 12.10
CA LYS A 370 7.91 18.07 12.60
C LYS A 370 7.75 18.00 14.12
N GLU A 371 8.42 18.88 14.86
CA GLU A 371 8.25 18.99 16.32
C GLU A 371 6.85 19.49 16.69
N LEU A 372 6.31 20.48 15.97
CA LEU A 372 4.95 20.98 16.16
C LEU A 372 3.90 19.87 15.94
N VAL A 373 4.01 19.15 14.82
CA VAL A 373 3.11 18.04 14.46
C VAL A 373 3.24 16.89 15.47
N PHE A 374 4.45 16.58 15.94
CA PHE A 374 4.65 15.61 17.01
C PHE A 374 3.99 16.07 18.33
N LYS A 375 4.25 17.29 18.79
CA LYS A 375 3.68 17.84 20.03
C LYS A 375 2.15 17.83 19.99
N HIS A 376 1.53 18.33 18.92
CA HIS A 376 0.06 18.35 18.79
C HIS A 376 -0.52 16.95 18.57
N GLY A 377 0.04 16.20 17.62
CA GLY A 377 -0.46 14.89 17.24
C GLY A 377 -0.29 13.83 18.33
N SER A 378 0.68 13.99 19.24
CA SER A 378 0.83 13.12 20.41
C SER A 378 -0.20 13.41 21.51
N MET A 379 -0.85 14.59 21.51
CA MET A 379 -1.83 14.99 22.53
C MET A 379 -3.29 14.94 22.07
N ILE A 380 -3.54 14.81 20.77
CA ILE A 380 -4.89 14.68 20.19
C ILE A 380 -5.21 13.19 19.97
N PRO A 381 -6.21 12.60 20.67
CA PRO A 381 -6.49 11.16 20.63
C PRO A 381 -6.60 10.55 19.22
N TYR A 382 -7.41 11.16 18.34
CA TYR A 382 -7.55 10.69 16.94
C TYR A 382 -6.21 10.73 16.18
N SER A 383 -5.42 11.78 16.35
CA SER A 383 -4.12 11.91 15.69
C SER A 383 -3.11 10.88 16.19
N PHE A 384 -3.08 10.62 17.50
CA PHE A 384 -2.23 9.60 18.11
C PHE A 384 -2.59 8.19 17.61
N MET A 385 -3.89 7.85 17.59
CA MET A 385 -4.35 6.55 17.14
C MET A 385 -4.18 6.36 15.62
N LYS A 386 -4.27 7.43 14.82
CA LYS A 386 -4.12 7.37 13.35
C LYS A 386 -2.67 7.34 12.87
N ASN A 387 -1.72 7.93 13.59
CA ASN A 387 -0.33 8.09 13.12
C ASN A 387 0.66 7.24 13.93
N GLU A 388 1.09 6.12 13.36
CA GLU A 388 2.03 5.19 13.99
C GLU A 388 3.36 5.84 14.40
N TRP A 389 3.98 6.64 13.51
CA TRP A 389 5.25 7.32 13.79
C TRP A 389 5.18 8.25 15.01
N ILE A 390 4.00 8.80 15.34
CA ILE A 390 3.80 9.59 16.56
C ILE A 390 3.85 8.67 17.79
N ARG A 391 3.23 7.48 17.73
CA ARG A 391 3.29 6.49 18.81
C ARG A 391 4.72 5.98 19.04
N GLU A 392 5.45 5.67 17.97
CA GLU A 392 6.87 5.31 18.03
C GLU A 392 7.71 6.41 18.68
N GLU A 393 7.53 7.67 18.25
CA GLU A 393 8.29 8.81 18.76
C GLU A 393 7.93 9.14 20.21
N VAL A 394 6.67 8.97 20.62
CA VAL A 394 6.24 9.03 22.03
C VAL A 394 6.93 7.94 22.85
N ALA A 395 6.88 6.68 22.41
CA ALA A 395 7.54 5.57 23.09
C ALA A 395 9.06 5.77 23.17
N ARG A 396 9.66 6.44 22.17
CA ARG A 396 11.09 6.80 22.15
C ARG A 396 11.44 7.94 23.10
N ARG A 397 10.58 8.95 23.26
CA ARG A 397 10.85 10.13 24.12
C ARG A 397 10.47 9.93 25.57
N TYR A 398 9.31 9.32 25.83
CA TYR A 398 8.75 9.14 27.18
C TYR A 398 8.92 7.70 27.70
N GLY A 399 9.51 6.81 26.88
CA GLY A 399 9.74 5.41 27.19
C GLY A 399 8.53 4.52 26.90
N ASN A 400 8.75 3.20 26.89
CA ASN A 400 7.67 2.23 26.94
C ASN A 400 7.05 2.22 28.34
N ILE A 401 6.12 3.16 28.59
CA ILE A 401 5.27 3.20 29.80
C ILE A 401 4.14 2.13 29.72
N SER A 402 4.24 1.17 28.81
CA SER A 402 3.50 -0.09 28.82
C SER A 402 3.95 -0.92 30.04
N GLY A 403 3.28 -0.63 31.15
CA GLY A 403 3.70 -1.00 32.50
C GLY A 403 4.06 -2.48 32.67
N SER A 404 5.28 -2.68 33.16
CA SER A 404 5.75 -3.90 33.80
C SER A 404 4.82 -4.34 34.94
N HIS A 405 3.81 -5.16 34.62
CA HIS A 405 3.16 -6.03 35.60
C HIS A 405 4.01 -7.30 35.83
N THR A 406 5.24 -7.09 36.32
CA THR A 406 6.04 -8.13 36.94
C THR A 406 5.35 -8.58 38.23
N ASN A 407 5.07 -9.89 38.33
CA ASN A 407 4.65 -10.50 39.58
C ASN A 407 5.78 -10.36 40.60
N ASP A 408 5.63 -9.44 41.55
CA ASP A 408 6.52 -9.37 42.70
C ASP A 408 6.22 -10.56 43.63
N LYS A 409 7.20 -11.45 43.79
CA LYS A 409 7.21 -12.51 44.79
C LYS A 409 8.52 -12.37 45.55
N GLY A 410 8.40 -11.90 46.80
CA GLY A 410 9.54 -11.55 47.64
C GLY A 410 10.61 -12.65 47.72
N GLY A 411 11.85 -12.23 47.48
CA GLY A 411 13.07 -12.98 47.80
C GLY A 411 13.72 -12.40 49.05
N HIS A 412 14.26 -13.26 49.91
CA HIS A 412 14.75 -12.90 51.23
C HIS A 412 16.01 -12.02 51.22
N VAL A 413 16.15 -11.22 52.28
CA VAL A 413 17.38 -10.51 52.65
C VAL A 413 18.51 -11.51 52.95
N GLU A 414 19.64 -11.37 52.26
CA GLU A 414 20.97 -11.55 52.84
C GLU A 414 21.86 -10.40 52.35
N GLY A 415 22.57 -9.74 53.27
CA GLY A 415 23.44 -8.61 52.96
C GLY A 415 24.92 -8.95 53.12
N ASN A 416 25.80 -8.15 52.51
CA ASN A 416 27.18 -7.99 52.96
C ASN A 416 27.85 -6.78 52.29
N GLY A 417 28.81 -6.17 53.00
CA GLY A 417 29.90 -5.40 52.39
C GLY A 417 29.64 -3.93 52.09
N VAL A 418 29.75 -3.08 53.12
CA VAL A 418 30.05 -1.66 52.93
C VAL A 418 31.57 -1.51 52.80
N GLU A 419 32.04 -0.91 51.71
CA GLU A 419 33.24 -0.06 51.72
C GLU A 419 32.90 1.25 51.02
N ALA A 420 33.44 2.36 51.55
CA ALA A 420 33.07 3.71 51.17
C ALA A 420 34.22 4.39 50.40
N GLU A 421 33.87 5.27 49.47
CA GLU A 421 34.76 6.35 49.05
C GLU A 421 34.03 7.69 49.08
N GLU A 422 34.70 8.70 49.64
CA GLU A 422 34.18 10.03 49.89
C GLU A 422 34.33 10.91 48.63
N GLY A 423 33.25 11.56 48.21
CA GLY A 423 33.27 12.55 47.13
C GLY A 423 33.12 13.97 47.67
N MET A 424 34.21 14.74 47.70
CA MET A 424 34.21 16.13 48.20
C MET A 424 33.31 17.07 47.39
N VAL A 425 32.63 17.95 48.11
CA VAL A 425 32.01 19.19 47.61
C VAL A 425 33.02 20.33 47.74
N ASP A 426 33.31 21.06 46.67
CA ASP A 426 33.22 22.54 46.58
C ASP A 426 33.48 22.99 45.13
N GLY A 427 32.93 24.14 44.71
CA GLY A 427 33.05 24.62 43.33
C GLY A 427 32.05 25.68 42.89
N SER A 428 31.72 26.65 43.75
CA SER A 428 30.92 27.83 43.39
C SER A 428 31.50 28.61 42.20
N MET A 429 30.64 29.07 41.28
CA MET A 429 30.82 30.37 40.62
C MET A 429 29.50 30.93 40.04
N ASP A 430 28.95 31.91 40.75
CA ASP A 430 28.02 32.91 40.20
C ASP A 430 28.69 33.72 39.07
N CYS A 431 27.91 34.10 38.06
CA CYS A 431 28.15 35.34 37.30
C CYS A 431 26.87 35.83 36.62
N THR A 432 26.34 36.94 37.14
CA THR A 432 25.22 37.69 36.60
C THR A 432 25.61 38.43 35.31
N MET A 433 24.75 38.39 34.29
CA MET A 433 24.88 39.25 33.11
C MET A 433 24.10 40.56 33.33
N THR A 434 24.76 41.69 33.14
CA THR A 434 24.13 43.00 32.96
C THR A 434 24.74 43.71 31.76
N ASP A 435 23.88 44.05 30.80
CA ASP A 435 24.09 45.14 29.83
C ASP A 435 24.14 46.50 30.59
N PRO A 436 24.69 47.61 30.04
CA PRO A 436 24.41 48.03 28.67
C PRO A 436 25.46 48.88 27.89
N SER A 437 25.23 48.96 26.56
CA SER A 437 25.34 50.14 25.67
C SER A 437 26.65 50.95 25.53
N GLY A 438 26.99 51.33 24.27
CA GLY A 438 27.68 52.60 23.99
C GLY A 438 28.62 52.66 22.78
N ASN A 439 28.13 53.22 21.67
CA ASN A 439 28.82 53.99 20.60
C ASN A 439 30.37 53.95 20.47
N ALA A 440 30.88 53.69 19.25
CA ALA A 440 31.30 54.76 18.32
C ALA A 440 32.01 54.28 17.03
N GLU A 441 31.61 54.92 15.92
CA GLU A 441 32.35 55.27 14.68
C GLU A 441 33.74 54.69 14.35
N GLY A 442 33.92 54.29 13.07
CA GLY A 442 35.05 54.83 12.29
C GLY A 442 35.83 53.91 11.33
N SER A 443 35.77 54.27 10.04
CA SER A 443 36.85 54.13 9.03
C SER A 443 37.03 52.83 8.21
N GLN A 444 37.01 53.01 6.89
CA GLN A 444 37.46 52.08 5.83
C GLN A 444 39.01 52.16 5.64
N PRO A 445 39.61 51.65 4.54
CA PRO A 445 39.84 50.23 4.23
C PRO A 445 41.34 49.94 3.91
N SER A 446 41.84 48.71 4.11
CA SER A 446 43.15 48.35 3.50
C SER A 446 43.40 46.88 3.14
N SER A 447 43.72 46.71 1.86
CA SER A 447 44.71 45.79 1.27
C SER A 447 44.75 44.30 1.61
N ARG A 448 44.52 43.51 0.54
CA ARG A 448 45.19 42.24 0.18
C ARG A 448 46.46 41.88 0.99
N LYS A 449 46.51 40.63 1.44
CA LYS A 449 47.69 39.76 1.25
C LYS A 449 47.30 38.28 1.17
N SER A 450 47.88 37.59 0.20
CA SER A 450 47.77 36.15 -0.03
C SER A 450 48.86 35.37 0.70
N LEU A 451 48.57 34.12 1.10
CA LEU A 451 49.44 32.91 1.24
C LEU A 451 48.64 31.91 2.10
N SER A 452 48.05 30.84 1.54
CA SER A 452 48.64 29.52 1.23
C SER A 452 48.90 28.62 2.45
N THR A 453 48.54 27.33 2.31
CA THR A 453 48.55 26.22 3.29
C THR A 453 47.31 26.17 4.18
N GLY A 454 46.52 25.09 4.27
CA GLY A 454 46.62 23.76 3.69
C GLY A 454 46.47 22.68 4.77
N SER A 455 45.25 22.18 5.01
CA SER A 455 45.02 20.98 5.83
C SER A 455 43.64 20.33 5.64
N THR A 456 43.65 18.99 5.58
CA THR A 456 42.58 18.07 6.02
C THR A 456 41.16 18.22 5.45
N LEU A 457 40.85 17.43 4.42
CA LEU A 457 39.47 16.97 4.17
C LEU A 457 38.98 16.13 5.37
N ARG A 458 37.96 16.60 6.08
CA ARG A 458 37.12 15.73 6.94
C ARG A 458 36.00 15.14 6.09
N ARG A 459 36.12 13.84 5.78
CA ARG A 459 35.12 13.08 5.01
C ARG A 459 33.91 12.75 5.90
N SER A 460 32.88 13.58 5.87
CA SER A 460 31.63 13.35 6.61
C SER A 460 30.70 12.40 5.84
N THR A 461 30.53 11.18 6.33
CA THR A 461 29.61 10.18 5.76
C THR A 461 28.18 10.42 6.26
N ARG A 462 27.44 11.33 5.60
CA ARG A 462 25.99 11.52 5.85
C ARG A 462 25.21 10.25 5.43
N LYS A 463 24.67 9.51 6.40
CA LYS A 463 23.68 8.43 6.18
C LYS A 463 22.38 9.03 5.62
N ARG A 464 21.94 8.62 4.43
CA ARG A 464 20.57 8.84 3.96
C ARG A 464 19.68 7.69 4.45
N LYS A 465 18.64 8.00 5.24
CA LYS A 465 17.57 7.06 5.60
C LYS A 465 16.50 7.11 4.50
N ARG A 466 16.44 6.08 3.64
CA ARG A 466 15.31 5.86 2.73
C ARG A 466 14.14 5.39 3.59
N MET A 467 13.01 6.09 3.55
CA MET A 467 11.76 5.55 4.09
C MET A 467 11.09 4.75 2.98
N GLU A 468 11.03 3.44 3.17
CA GLU A 468 10.11 2.57 2.44
C GLU A 468 8.82 2.47 3.25
N LYS A 469 7.68 2.44 2.56
CA LYS A 469 6.34 2.56 3.13
C LYS A 469 5.67 1.19 3.03
N GLU A 470 5.68 0.43 4.11
CA GLU A 470 4.95 -0.83 4.22
C GLU A 470 3.44 -0.55 4.35
N SER A 471 2.61 -1.52 4.00
CA SER A 471 1.15 -1.34 3.83
C SER A 471 0.38 -2.52 4.42
N ASP A 472 -0.31 -2.28 5.53
CA ASP A 472 -1.19 -3.24 6.19
C ASP A 472 -2.67 -2.79 6.07
N ASP A 473 -3.56 -3.72 5.69
CA ASP A 473 -5.02 -3.61 5.69
C ASP A 473 -5.64 -5.04 5.66
N GLU A 474 -5.90 -5.63 6.83
CA GLU A 474 -6.78 -6.78 7.16
C GLU A 474 -7.36 -6.49 8.57
N ASP A 475 -8.57 -6.81 9.02
CA ASP A 475 -9.83 -7.38 8.49
C ASP A 475 -11.01 -6.52 9.08
N GLU A 476 -12.33 -6.75 8.96
CA GLU A 476 -13.21 -7.82 8.46
C GLU A 476 -14.47 -7.12 7.85
N ASP A 477 -15.37 -7.81 7.13
CA ASP A 477 -16.79 -7.39 7.06
C ASP A 477 -17.76 -8.59 6.90
N ALA A 478 -18.71 -8.72 7.83
CA ALA A 478 -19.59 -9.88 7.95
C ALA A 478 -20.97 -9.63 7.30
N VAL A 479 -21.40 -10.54 6.43
CA VAL A 479 -22.73 -10.51 5.80
C VAL A 479 -23.83 -10.90 6.80
N ARG A 480 -24.84 -10.05 6.99
CA ARG A 480 -26.12 -10.42 7.62
C ARG A 480 -27.31 -9.83 6.87
N ASP A 481 -28.29 -10.70 6.62
CA ASP A 481 -29.50 -10.38 5.87
C ASP A 481 -30.60 -9.73 6.73
N HIS A 482 -31.23 -8.71 6.17
CA HIS A 482 -32.65 -8.37 6.33
C HIS A 482 -33.19 -8.15 4.90
N GLU A 483 -34.40 -8.54 4.52
CA GLU A 483 -35.71 -8.18 5.10
C GLU A 483 -36.77 -9.28 4.87
N HIS A 484 -37.88 -9.27 5.62
CA HIS A 484 -39.26 -9.31 5.07
C HIS A 484 -40.34 -9.11 6.17
N PRO A 485 -41.61 -8.80 5.82
CA PRO A 485 -42.27 -7.61 6.38
C PRO A 485 -43.34 -7.85 7.47
N SER A 486 -43.75 -6.74 8.08
CA SER A 486 -44.82 -6.61 9.08
C SER A 486 -46.23 -6.55 8.48
N ALA A 487 -47.17 -7.33 9.02
CA ALA A 487 -48.60 -6.98 9.13
C ALA A 487 -49.35 -7.94 10.10
N GLY A 488 -50.16 -7.40 11.03
CA GLY A 488 -51.32 -8.12 11.61
C GLY A 488 -51.20 -8.73 13.02
N THR A 489 -51.58 -7.93 14.02
CA THR A 489 -51.91 -8.29 15.44
C THR A 489 -53.22 -9.10 15.60
N PRO A 490 -53.66 -9.51 16.82
CA PRO A 490 -52.95 -10.00 18.03
C PRO A 490 -53.62 -11.27 18.66
N GLU A 491 -53.02 -11.92 19.69
CA GLU A 491 -53.67 -12.26 20.98
C GLU A 491 -52.83 -13.12 21.97
N THR A 492 -52.86 -12.71 23.24
CA THR A 492 -52.82 -13.49 24.52
C THR A 492 -51.71 -14.53 24.88
N THR A 493 -51.04 -14.20 26.00
CA THR A 493 -50.78 -15.02 27.21
C THR A 493 -49.65 -16.08 27.32
N ALA A 494 -48.83 -15.85 28.36
CA ALA A 494 -48.35 -16.79 29.39
C ALA A 494 -47.22 -17.83 29.11
N ASP A 495 -46.05 -17.53 29.70
CA ASP A 495 -45.10 -18.49 30.31
C ASP A 495 -45.85 -19.39 31.33
N PRO A 496 -45.57 -20.71 31.50
CA PRO A 496 -44.36 -21.14 32.22
C PRO A 496 -43.72 -22.53 31.94
N LYS A 497 -42.37 -22.53 32.03
CA LYS A 497 -41.52 -23.52 32.76
C LYS A 497 -41.49 -25.03 32.42
N ARG A 498 -40.23 -25.51 32.43
CA ARG A 498 -39.66 -26.73 33.07
C ARG A 498 -39.78 -28.11 32.39
N MET A 499 -38.60 -28.76 32.35
CA MET A 499 -38.36 -30.21 32.53
C MET A 499 -38.93 -31.13 31.43
N LYS A 500 -38.40 -32.32 31.15
CA LYS A 500 -37.31 -33.18 31.68
C LYS A 500 -37.09 -34.29 30.63
N LEU A 501 -35.93 -34.97 30.65
CA LEU A 501 -35.74 -36.42 30.37
C LEU A 501 -36.36 -37.05 29.07
N SER A 502 -35.81 -38.05 28.43
CA SER A 502 -34.53 -38.76 28.51
C SER A 502 -34.59 -39.93 27.52
N ALA A 503 -33.41 -40.45 27.13
CA ALA A 503 -33.23 -41.88 26.84
C ALA A 503 -33.88 -42.37 25.50
N THR A 504 -33.40 -43.41 24.81
CA THR A 504 -32.25 -44.31 25.06
C THR A 504 -31.98 -45.25 23.88
N PHE A 505 -30.81 -45.93 23.90
CA PHE A 505 -30.50 -47.26 23.35
C PHE A 505 -30.65 -47.46 21.80
N ALA A 506 -29.84 -48.26 21.08
CA ALA A 506 -28.47 -48.80 21.29
C ALA A 506 -28.05 -49.68 20.08
N TYR A 507 -26.97 -50.44 20.28
CA TYR A 507 -26.36 -51.48 19.44
C TYR A 507 -25.44 -50.97 18.32
N GLY A 508 -24.21 -51.51 18.16
CA GLY A 508 -23.50 -52.38 19.10
C GLY A 508 -22.31 -53.16 18.50
N GLY A 509 -21.21 -53.27 19.27
CA GLY A 509 -20.14 -54.27 19.08
C GLY A 509 -19.07 -53.93 18.03
N SER A 510 -17.89 -54.56 18.06
CA SER A 510 -17.31 -55.47 19.08
C SER A 510 -15.84 -55.77 18.76
N MET A 511 -14.98 -55.89 19.79
CA MET A 511 -13.71 -56.68 19.81
C MET A 511 -12.57 -56.23 18.86
N ASP A 512 -11.27 -56.37 19.13
CA ASP A 512 -10.43 -56.94 20.21
C ASP A 512 -9.01 -56.29 20.09
N ASP A 513 -8.00 -56.41 20.96
CA ASP A 513 -7.85 -56.67 22.41
C ASP A 513 -6.35 -56.46 22.79
N THR A 514 -6.00 -56.52 24.08
CA THR A 514 -4.64 -56.47 24.69
C THR A 514 -3.96 -55.09 24.71
N GLY A 515 -3.36 -54.58 25.79
CA GLY A 515 -3.22 -55.01 27.19
C GLY A 515 -1.97 -54.31 27.80
N GLY A 516 -1.84 -53.94 29.08
CA GLY A 516 -2.76 -53.87 30.21
C GLY A 516 -2.01 -53.44 31.49
N LEU A 517 -2.72 -52.87 32.50
CA LEU A 517 -2.34 -52.73 33.93
C LEU A 517 -1.05 -51.92 34.27
N ALA A 518 -0.94 -51.07 35.30
CA ALA A 518 -1.83 -50.53 36.35
C ALA A 518 -1.24 -49.14 36.74
N GLY A 519 -1.86 -48.19 37.46
CA GLY A 519 -3.07 -48.17 38.28
C GLY A 519 -2.80 -47.34 39.54
N ALA A 520 -3.34 -46.11 39.63
CA ALA A 520 -3.49 -45.33 40.87
C ALA A 520 -4.38 -44.09 40.64
N GLN A 521 -5.41 -43.92 41.47
CA GLN A 521 -6.25 -42.72 41.49
C GLN A 521 -5.56 -41.60 42.29
N GLY A 522 -5.66 -40.34 41.83
CA GLY A 522 -5.14 -39.20 42.58
C GLY A 522 -5.63 -37.85 42.04
N LEU A 523 -6.39 -37.12 42.86
CA LEU A 523 -7.02 -35.83 42.52
C LEU A 523 -6.05 -34.84 41.86
N ARG A 524 -6.35 -34.39 40.62
CA ARG A 524 -5.72 -33.19 40.05
C ARG A 524 -6.56 -31.94 40.29
N ARG A 525 -6.11 -31.13 41.26
CA ARG A 525 -6.45 -29.69 41.37
C ARG A 525 -6.23 -29.01 40.02
N ARG A 526 -7.23 -28.30 39.50
CA ARG A 526 -7.03 -27.35 38.39
C ARG A 526 -6.24 -26.14 38.92
N GLN A 527 -4.93 -26.12 38.67
CA GLN A 527 -4.16 -24.88 38.67
C GLN A 527 -4.19 -24.28 37.26
N GLY A 528 -4.61 -23.02 37.15
CA GLY A 528 -4.60 -22.28 35.89
C GLY A 528 -3.17 -21.90 35.53
N ILE A 529 -2.50 -22.72 34.72
CA ILE A 529 -1.25 -22.34 34.06
C ILE A 529 -1.61 -21.32 32.97
N LYS A 530 -1.25 -20.04 33.17
CA LYS A 530 -1.21 -19.08 32.07
C LYS A 530 -0.17 -19.59 31.07
N LYS A 531 -0.60 -19.98 29.86
CA LYS A 531 0.32 -20.22 28.74
C LYS A 531 1.05 -18.92 28.45
N VAL A 532 2.33 -18.86 28.77
CA VAL A 532 3.25 -17.94 28.09
C VAL A 532 3.29 -18.41 26.64
N SER A 533 2.98 -17.53 25.69
CA SER A 533 3.19 -17.86 24.28
C SER A 533 4.69 -17.97 24.06
N THR A 534 5.18 -19.20 23.92
CA THR A 534 6.53 -19.44 23.40
C THR A 534 6.51 -19.03 21.93
N VAL A 535 7.04 -17.84 21.64
CA VAL A 535 7.35 -17.41 20.26
C VAL A 535 8.06 -18.57 19.58
N ARG A 536 7.55 -19.00 18.43
CA ARG A 536 8.08 -20.20 17.80
C ARG A 536 9.47 -19.88 17.26
N PRO A 537 10.42 -20.83 17.22
CA PRO A 537 11.75 -20.59 16.69
C PRO A 537 11.75 -20.03 15.26
N GLU A 538 10.75 -20.38 14.45
CA GLU A 538 10.54 -19.83 13.10
C GLU A 538 10.33 -18.30 13.08
N ASP A 539 9.66 -17.70 14.06
CA ASP A 539 9.37 -16.25 14.06
C ASP A 539 10.62 -15.38 14.33
N LEU A 540 11.69 -15.97 14.86
CA LEU A 540 12.82 -15.23 15.44
C LEU A 540 13.80 -14.67 14.40
N TYR A 541 13.85 -15.26 13.20
CA TYR A 541 14.80 -14.91 12.15
C TYR A 541 14.12 -14.29 10.94
N LYS A 542 14.86 -13.49 10.15
CA LYS A 542 14.25 -12.85 8.97
C LYS A 542 13.98 -13.84 7.84
N LEU A 543 14.87 -14.81 7.61
CA LEU A 543 14.70 -15.77 6.51
C LEU A 543 13.45 -16.64 6.69
N MET A 544 13.26 -17.24 7.87
CA MET A 544 12.12 -18.14 8.14
C MET A 544 10.78 -17.44 7.84
N ARG A 545 10.62 -16.21 8.33
CA ARG A 545 9.45 -15.33 8.05
C ARG A 545 9.29 -14.91 6.59
N SER A 546 10.25 -15.21 5.73
CA SER A 546 10.19 -14.97 4.27
C SER A 546 10.13 -16.26 3.45
N LEU A 547 10.22 -17.44 4.07
CA LEU A 547 10.00 -18.74 3.43
C LEU A 547 8.56 -19.22 3.67
N THR A 548 7.59 -18.34 3.42
CA THR A 548 6.17 -18.66 3.50
C THR A 548 5.71 -19.36 2.22
N VAL A 549 4.56 -20.05 2.27
CA VAL A 549 3.92 -20.67 1.09
C VAL A 549 3.81 -19.67 -0.06
N ASP A 550 3.21 -18.49 0.17
CA ASP A 550 3.03 -17.45 -0.86
C ASP A 550 4.36 -17.00 -1.50
N ALA A 551 5.41 -16.82 -0.70
CA ALA A 551 6.72 -16.39 -1.20
C ALA A 551 7.44 -17.49 -2.00
N LEU A 552 7.22 -18.76 -1.63
CA LEU A 552 7.73 -19.92 -2.36
C LEU A 552 6.94 -20.18 -3.65
N GLU A 553 5.62 -19.96 -3.66
CA GLU A 553 4.82 -19.97 -4.89
C GLU A 553 5.24 -18.83 -5.85
N GLU A 554 5.52 -17.63 -5.34
CA GLU A 554 6.04 -16.50 -6.15
C GLU A 554 7.42 -16.82 -6.76
N GLU A 555 8.38 -17.34 -5.98
CA GLU A 555 9.69 -17.77 -6.50
C GLU A 555 9.60 -18.88 -7.55
N LEU A 556 8.71 -19.84 -7.35
CA LEU A 556 8.49 -20.97 -8.25
C LEU A 556 7.84 -20.51 -9.57
N LEU A 557 6.90 -19.57 -9.51
CA LEU A 557 6.29 -18.96 -10.68
C LEU A 557 7.26 -18.05 -11.44
N ASP A 558 8.10 -17.28 -10.75
CA ASP A 558 9.18 -16.50 -11.38
C ASP A 558 10.15 -17.44 -12.12
N LEU A 559 10.63 -18.50 -11.46
CA LEU A 559 11.53 -19.48 -12.08
C LEU A 559 10.88 -20.20 -13.28
N ARG A 560 9.59 -20.54 -13.20
CA ARG A 560 8.81 -21.11 -14.31
C ARG A 560 8.83 -20.18 -15.52
N ASN A 561 8.52 -18.90 -15.33
CA ASN A 561 8.50 -17.91 -16.41
C ASN A 561 9.91 -17.68 -16.98
N GLU A 562 10.93 -17.69 -16.13
CA GLU A 562 12.34 -17.59 -16.51
C GLU A 562 12.83 -18.76 -17.38
N ILE A 563 12.45 -20.01 -17.05
CA ILE A 563 12.83 -21.20 -17.82
C ILE A 563 12.03 -21.32 -19.11
N GLN A 564 10.70 -21.11 -19.05
CA GLN A 564 9.86 -21.14 -20.25
C GLN A 564 10.31 -20.09 -21.28
N ALA A 565 10.75 -18.91 -20.84
CA ALA A 565 11.31 -17.90 -21.73
C ALA A 565 12.62 -18.35 -22.41
N VAL A 566 13.43 -19.19 -21.76
CA VAL A 566 14.60 -19.81 -22.39
C VAL A 566 14.16 -20.84 -23.42
N GLU A 567 13.23 -21.73 -23.11
CA GLU A 567 12.70 -22.75 -24.04
C GLU A 567 12.06 -22.14 -25.30
N GLU A 568 11.22 -21.12 -25.14
CA GLU A 568 10.59 -20.36 -26.23
C GLU A 568 11.64 -19.61 -27.09
N SER A 569 12.78 -19.23 -26.50
CA SER A 569 13.86 -18.51 -27.20
C SER A 569 14.72 -19.39 -28.10
N GLU A 570 14.88 -20.68 -27.80
CA GLU A 570 15.70 -21.60 -28.63
C GLU A 570 15.20 -21.71 -30.08
N HIS A 571 13.93 -21.36 -30.30
CA HIS A 571 13.23 -21.41 -31.57
C HIS A 571 13.21 -20.05 -32.32
N GLN A 572 13.71 -18.97 -31.70
CA GLN A 572 13.72 -17.62 -32.26
C GLN A 572 15.16 -17.13 -32.49
N THR A 573 15.37 -16.36 -33.56
CA THR A 573 16.68 -15.71 -33.79
C THR A 573 16.88 -14.63 -32.74
N GLU A 574 17.90 -14.76 -31.88
CA GLU A 574 18.20 -13.77 -30.83
C GLU A 574 18.44 -12.39 -31.44
N ALA A 575 17.47 -11.48 -31.23
CA ALA A 575 17.68 -10.05 -31.39
C ALA A 575 18.33 -9.54 -30.10
N SER A 576 19.45 -8.81 -30.23
CA SER A 576 20.12 -8.24 -29.06
C SER A 576 19.25 -7.21 -28.35
N TYR A 577 19.46 -7.01 -27.04
CA TYR A 577 18.79 -5.96 -26.27
C TYR A 577 18.86 -4.58 -26.94
N ASP A 578 20.02 -4.23 -27.50
CA ASP A 578 20.20 -2.95 -28.19
C ASP A 578 19.38 -2.87 -29.48
N GLU A 579 19.25 -3.96 -30.25
CA GLU A 579 18.38 -4.01 -31.44
C GLU A 579 16.89 -3.90 -31.09
N LEU A 580 16.43 -4.62 -30.06
CA LEU A 580 15.05 -4.54 -29.56
C LEU A 580 14.73 -3.11 -29.07
N LYS A 581 15.63 -2.52 -28.29
CA LYS A 581 15.51 -1.15 -27.81
C LYS A 581 15.51 -0.13 -28.95
N ASP A 582 16.37 -0.31 -29.95
CA ASP A 582 16.40 0.54 -31.15
C ASP A 582 15.10 0.41 -31.96
N SER A 583 14.53 -0.80 -32.04
CA SER A 583 13.26 -1.07 -32.73
C SER A 583 12.09 -0.41 -32.01
N LEU A 584 11.97 -0.62 -30.69
CA LEU A 584 10.98 0.04 -29.82
C LEU A 584 11.09 1.57 -29.91
N GLN A 585 12.30 2.14 -29.90
CA GLN A 585 12.50 3.57 -30.06
C GLN A 585 12.10 4.06 -31.46
N LYS A 586 12.43 3.33 -32.53
CA LYS A 586 12.00 3.66 -33.91
C LYS A 586 10.49 3.62 -34.05
N ALA A 587 9.83 2.63 -33.45
CA ALA A 587 8.38 2.49 -33.50
C ALA A 587 7.67 3.56 -32.64
N ASN A 588 8.18 3.89 -31.45
CA ASN A 588 7.67 5.00 -30.64
C ASN A 588 7.81 6.34 -31.40
N ASN A 589 8.98 6.61 -31.98
CA ASN A 589 9.19 7.79 -32.83
C ASN A 589 8.23 7.82 -34.04
N ALA A 590 7.89 6.66 -34.62
CA ALA A 590 6.93 6.55 -35.72
C ALA A 590 5.47 6.83 -35.29
N ILE A 591 5.10 6.49 -34.05
CA ILE A 591 3.82 6.87 -33.44
C ILE A 591 3.78 8.38 -33.18
N GLU A 592 4.84 8.95 -32.60
CA GLU A 592 4.94 10.40 -32.33
C GLU A 592 4.87 11.25 -33.62
N LEU A 593 5.43 10.75 -34.72
CA LEU A 593 5.46 11.43 -36.02
C LEU A 593 4.22 11.17 -36.91
N GLY A 594 3.33 10.23 -36.55
CA GLY A 594 2.31 9.68 -37.45
C GLY A 594 0.94 9.46 -36.83
N GLY A 595 0.10 10.50 -36.83
CA GLY A 595 -1.28 10.40 -36.32
C GLY A 595 -2.15 9.37 -37.06
N ILE A 596 -2.78 8.47 -36.29
CA ILE A 596 -3.92 7.57 -36.60
C ILE A 596 -3.96 6.96 -38.04
N GLY A 597 -2.80 6.58 -38.58
CA GLY A 597 -2.67 5.95 -39.89
C GLY A 597 -2.35 4.45 -39.82
N ARG A 598 -2.49 3.73 -40.95
CA ARG A 598 -2.07 2.31 -41.05
C ARG A 598 -0.62 2.06 -40.62
N ASN A 599 0.26 3.05 -40.78
CA ASN A 599 1.66 2.97 -40.34
C ASN A 599 1.79 3.00 -38.81
N ALA A 600 0.92 3.73 -38.10
CA ALA A 600 0.88 3.72 -36.63
C ALA A 600 0.37 2.36 -36.11
N VAL A 601 -0.65 1.78 -36.74
CA VAL A 601 -1.14 0.42 -36.40
C VAL A 601 -0.04 -0.64 -36.58
N LYS A 602 0.74 -0.57 -37.68
CA LYS A 602 1.91 -1.43 -37.86
C LYS A 602 3.00 -1.18 -36.81
N GLY A 603 3.26 0.08 -36.45
CA GLY A 603 4.20 0.44 -35.39
C GLY A 603 3.78 -0.09 -34.02
N ILE A 604 2.49 -0.05 -33.69
CA ILE A 604 1.94 -0.65 -32.47
C ILE A 604 2.11 -2.17 -32.47
N GLY A 605 1.85 -2.84 -33.60
CA GLY A 605 2.13 -4.28 -33.74
C GLY A 605 3.58 -4.63 -33.46
N SER A 606 4.52 -3.93 -34.11
CA SER A 606 5.95 -4.11 -33.85
C SER A 606 6.36 -3.80 -32.41
N ILE A 607 5.72 -2.83 -31.75
CA ILE A 607 5.97 -2.56 -30.31
C ILE A 607 5.50 -3.72 -29.44
N ILE A 608 4.36 -4.35 -29.75
CA ILE A 608 3.87 -5.50 -28.99
C ILE A 608 4.82 -6.69 -29.18
N ASP A 609 5.20 -7.00 -30.43
CA ASP A 609 6.14 -8.08 -30.74
C ASP A 609 7.52 -7.85 -30.08
N ASP A 610 8.07 -6.64 -30.19
CA ASP A 610 9.37 -6.31 -29.60
C ASP A 610 9.31 -6.18 -28.07
N ALA A 611 8.16 -5.82 -27.48
CA ALA A 611 7.96 -5.85 -26.03
C ALA A 611 7.84 -7.29 -25.50
N GLN A 612 7.21 -8.21 -26.25
CA GLN A 612 7.21 -9.63 -25.91
C GLN A 612 8.62 -10.21 -25.96
N ARG A 613 9.39 -9.92 -27.03
CA ARG A 613 10.81 -10.30 -27.14
C ARG A 613 11.67 -9.68 -26.04
N LEU A 614 11.42 -8.43 -25.66
CA LEU A 614 12.11 -7.79 -24.54
C LEU A 614 11.78 -8.47 -23.21
N SER A 615 10.52 -8.87 -22.99
CA SER A 615 10.11 -9.65 -21.82
C SER A 615 10.82 -11.01 -21.78
N LEU A 616 10.92 -11.68 -22.94
CA LEU A 616 11.67 -12.93 -23.11
C LEU A 616 13.14 -12.75 -22.72
N HIS A 617 13.80 -11.73 -23.28
CA HIS A 617 15.18 -11.38 -22.97
C HIS A 617 15.39 -11.00 -21.49
N MET A 618 14.42 -10.31 -20.86
CA MET A 618 14.49 -9.98 -19.44
C MET A 618 14.41 -11.24 -18.56
N ALA A 619 13.59 -12.22 -18.94
CA ALA A 619 13.45 -13.49 -18.25
C ALA A 619 14.71 -14.40 -18.44
N GLN A 620 15.27 -14.47 -19.65
CA GLN A 620 16.58 -15.11 -19.89
C GLN A 620 17.69 -14.47 -19.03
N GLU A 621 17.76 -13.14 -18.99
CA GLU A 621 18.77 -12.41 -18.20
C GLU A 621 18.56 -12.60 -16.70
N ALA A 622 17.31 -12.71 -16.21
CA ALA A 622 17.01 -13.04 -14.83
C ALA A 622 17.55 -14.44 -14.44
N ASN A 623 17.32 -15.46 -15.27
CA ASN A 623 17.86 -16.80 -15.08
C ASN A 623 19.41 -16.80 -15.08
N ARG A 624 20.01 -16.10 -16.05
CA ARG A 624 21.46 -15.91 -16.12
C ARG A 624 22.00 -15.21 -14.87
N LEU A 625 21.27 -14.24 -14.32
CA LEU A 625 21.61 -13.57 -13.07
C LEU A 625 21.46 -14.49 -11.85
N ARG A 626 20.46 -15.37 -11.76
CA ARG A 626 20.36 -16.40 -10.71
C ARG A 626 21.63 -17.28 -10.69
N SER A 627 22.04 -17.77 -11.86
CA SER A 627 23.29 -18.53 -12.00
C SER A 627 24.53 -17.73 -11.59
N ALA A 628 24.65 -16.47 -12.03
CA ALA A 628 25.80 -15.62 -11.68
C ALA A 628 25.86 -15.28 -10.17
N ARG A 629 24.71 -15.04 -9.54
CA ARG A 629 24.58 -14.80 -8.08
C ARG A 629 25.05 -16.02 -7.29
N ARG A 630 24.62 -17.23 -7.66
CA ARG A 630 25.10 -18.50 -7.07
C ARG A 630 26.62 -18.62 -7.16
N THR A 631 27.20 -18.42 -8.34
CA THR A 631 28.67 -18.47 -8.53
C THR A 631 29.40 -17.43 -7.66
N LEU A 632 28.89 -16.20 -7.58
CA LEU A 632 29.45 -15.14 -6.75
C LEU A 632 29.43 -15.51 -5.25
N ILE A 633 28.27 -15.97 -4.76
CA ILE A 633 28.09 -16.42 -3.38
C ILE A 633 29.07 -17.55 -3.06
N LYS A 634 29.15 -18.60 -3.90
CA LYS A 634 30.05 -19.73 -3.68
C LYS A 634 31.52 -19.32 -3.70
N ALA A 635 31.91 -18.36 -4.55
CA ALA A 635 33.27 -17.80 -4.52
C ALA A 635 33.56 -17.07 -3.20
N GLN A 636 32.62 -16.26 -2.71
CA GLN A 636 32.74 -15.56 -1.42
C GLN A 636 32.81 -16.54 -0.23
N VAL A 637 31.93 -17.56 -0.19
CA VAL A 637 31.96 -18.65 0.79
C VAL A 637 33.30 -19.38 0.74
N GLY A 638 33.78 -19.77 -0.45
CA GLY A 638 35.05 -20.47 -0.65
C GLY A 638 36.26 -19.68 -0.16
N VAL A 639 36.34 -18.38 -0.44
CA VAL A 639 37.39 -17.50 0.09
C VAL A 639 37.33 -17.43 1.62
N ARG A 640 36.13 -17.33 2.21
CA ARG A 640 35.97 -17.29 3.68
C ARG A 640 36.43 -18.59 4.34
N TRP A 641 36.01 -19.74 3.81
CA TRP A 641 36.43 -21.07 4.26
C TRP A 641 37.95 -21.27 4.14
N TRP A 642 38.57 -20.80 3.04
CA TRP A 642 40.02 -20.87 2.85
C TRP A 642 40.79 -20.06 3.91
N ILE A 643 40.30 -18.86 4.25
CA ILE A 643 40.88 -18.00 5.30
C ILE A 643 40.71 -18.61 6.69
N GLU A 644 39.47 -18.91 7.12
CA GLU A 644 39.18 -19.37 8.48
C GLU A 644 39.54 -20.83 8.74
N GLY A 645 39.65 -21.66 7.70
CA GLY A 645 40.17 -23.02 7.78
C GLY A 645 41.66 -23.07 7.44
N PRO A 646 42.06 -23.50 6.23
CA PRO A 646 43.46 -23.77 5.85
C PRO A 646 44.50 -22.72 6.24
N VAL A 647 44.21 -21.42 6.12
CA VAL A 647 45.16 -20.34 6.49
C VAL A 647 45.25 -20.20 8.02
N ALA A 648 44.14 -20.17 8.75
CA ALA A 648 44.15 -20.13 10.22
C ALA A 648 44.89 -21.33 10.82
N ASP A 649 44.63 -22.52 10.27
CA ASP A 649 45.29 -23.78 10.61
C ASP A 649 46.80 -23.75 10.38
N ALA A 650 47.23 -23.16 9.26
CA ALA A 650 48.65 -22.99 8.94
C ALA A 650 49.31 -21.95 9.86
N ALA A 651 48.59 -20.88 10.22
CA ALA A 651 49.05 -19.85 11.14
C ALA A 651 49.20 -20.41 12.57
N ASP A 652 48.22 -21.13 13.11
CA ASP A 652 48.30 -21.73 14.46
C ASP A 652 49.47 -22.72 14.55
N ARG A 653 49.60 -23.62 13.56
CA ARG A 653 50.76 -24.53 13.47
C ARG A 653 52.10 -23.79 13.39
N ALA A 654 52.16 -22.64 12.72
CA ALA A 654 53.38 -21.83 12.65
C ALA A 654 53.70 -21.15 13.99
N ALA A 655 52.70 -20.53 14.62
CA ALA A 655 52.85 -19.82 15.89
C ALA A 655 53.24 -20.74 17.06
N ARG A 656 52.79 -22.00 17.05
CA ARG A 656 53.11 -23.01 18.07
C ARG A 656 54.47 -23.70 17.87
N ARG A 657 55.03 -23.70 16.66
CA ARG A 657 56.30 -24.39 16.37
C ARG A 657 57.49 -23.62 16.92
N LYS A 658 58.37 -24.30 17.65
CA LYS A 658 59.72 -23.79 17.92
C LYS A 658 60.43 -23.58 16.59
N ARG A 659 60.99 -22.37 16.39
CA ARG A 659 61.63 -21.96 15.12
C ARG A 659 62.75 -22.92 14.73
N THR A 660 62.50 -23.74 13.72
CA THR A 660 63.52 -24.47 12.97
C THR A 660 64.19 -23.54 11.95
N SER A 661 65.42 -23.89 11.53
CA SER A 661 66.18 -23.12 10.54
C SER A 661 65.42 -22.87 9.24
N ALA A 662 65.78 -21.81 8.52
CA ALA A 662 64.91 -21.10 7.58
C ALA A 662 64.45 -21.84 6.30
N ASP A 663 65.02 -23.01 5.98
CA ASP A 663 64.65 -23.75 4.77
C ASP A 663 63.25 -24.38 4.87
N GLY A 664 62.39 -24.07 3.90
CA GLY A 664 61.09 -24.73 3.71
C GLY A 664 59.87 -24.11 4.43
N GLN A 665 59.98 -22.90 5.00
CA GLN A 665 58.80 -22.23 5.55
C GLN A 665 57.85 -21.75 4.45
N ASN A 666 56.56 -22.11 4.54
CA ASN A 666 55.53 -21.56 3.64
C ASN A 666 55.23 -20.09 3.97
N TRP A 667 54.60 -19.37 3.04
CA TRP A 667 54.37 -17.93 3.15
C TRP A 667 53.54 -17.55 4.40
N VAL A 668 52.53 -18.37 4.76
CA VAL A 668 51.73 -18.18 5.99
C VAL A 668 52.62 -18.29 7.22
N SER A 669 53.48 -19.31 7.28
CA SER A 669 54.40 -19.51 8.40
C SER A 669 55.37 -18.35 8.57
N LYS A 670 55.89 -17.82 7.45
CA LYS A 670 56.74 -16.62 7.44
C LYS A 670 55.97 -15.40 7.95
N LEU A 671 54.71 -15.22 7.53
CA LEU A 671 53.84 -14.11 7.97
C LEU A 671 53.53 -14.21 9.47
N THR A 672 53.05 -15.36 9.95
CA THR A 672 52.73 -15.55 11.37
C THR A 672 53.98 -15.48 12.26
N ASN A 673 55.13 -16.00 11.83
CA ASN A 673 56.39 -15.79 12.54
C ASN A 673 56.72 -14.30 12.69
N THR A 674 56.44 -13.50 11.65
CA THR A 674 56.60 -12.04 11.69
C THR A 674 55.63 -11.38 12.68
N MET A 675 54.39 -11.87 12.80
CA MET A 675 53.42 -11.40 13.81
C MET A 675 53.86 -11.75 15.23
N VAL A 676 54.37 -12.97 15.46
CA VAL A 676 54.95 -13.37 16.75
C VAL A 676 56.15 -12.47 17.11
N ASP A 677 57.04 -12.16 16.16
CA ASP A 677 58.12 -11.19 16.38
C ASP A 677 57.61 -9.80 16.74
N MET A 678 56.60 -9.29 16.03
CA MET A 678 55.99 -7.98 16.27
C MET A 678 55.35 -7.88 17.66
N LEU A 679 54.69 -8.95 18.13
CA LEU A 679 54.11 -9.05 19.47
C LEU A 679 55.18 -9.17 20.56
N VAL A 680 56.16 -10.06 20.39
CA VAL A 680 57.24 -10.30 21.37
C VAL A 680 58.17 -9.09 21.51
N CYS A 681 58.55 -8.46 20.39
CA CYS A 681 59.40 -7.27 20.37
C CYS A 681 58.62 -5.96 20.64
N LYS A 682 57.30 -6.03 20.86
CA LYS A 682 56.40 -4.88 21.06
C LYS A 682 56.52 -3.80 19.97
N GLN A 683 56.69 -4.21 18.71
CA GLN A 683 56.67 -3.28 17.58
C GLN A 683 55.24 -2.72 17.44
N ALA A 684 55.10 -1.39 17.41
CA ALA A 684 53.82 -0.69 17.48
C ALA A 684 52.95 -0.81 16.22
N SER A 685 53.55 -0.80 15.05
CA SER A 685 52.86 -0.98 13.77
C SER A 685 53.81 -1.57 12.74
N LYS A 686 53.28 -2.29 11.76
CA LYS A 686 54.06 -2.83 10.64
C LYS A 686 53.22 -2.91 9.37
N THR A 687 53.85 -2.54 8.26
CA THR A 687 53.31 -2.70 6.91
C THR A 687 53.73 -4.03 6.31
N PHE A 688 52.80 -4.74 5.68
CA PHE A 688 52.98 -6.07 5.09
C PHE A 688 52.60 -6.04 3.61
N ARG A 689 53.58 -6.29 2.72
CA ARG A 689 53.37 -6.44 1.28
C ARG A 689 53.31 -7.91 0.91
N ALA A 690 52.31 -8.32 0.12
CA ALA A 690 52.15 -9.71 -0.34
C ALA A 690 53.42 -10.23 -1.08
N THR A 691 54.07 -9.34 -1.85
CA THR A 691 55.32 -9.64 -2.58
C THR A 691 56.47 -10.08 -1.68
N ASP A 692 56.57 -9.56 -0.45
CA ASP A 692 57.63 -9.91 0.50
C ASP A 692 57.50 -11.36 0.99
N TYR A 693 56.34 -11.97 0.75
CA TYR A 693 55.99 -13.35 1.08
C TYR A 693 55.87 -14.25 -0.17
N GLY A 694 56.21 -13.73 -1.36
CA GLY A 694 56.21 -14.46 -2.63
C GLY A 694 54.85 -14.56 -3.31
N LEU A 695 53.93 -13.64 -2.99
CA LEU A 695 52.57 -13.60 -3.53
C LEU A 695 52.40 -12.42 -4.48
N ASP A 696 51.85 -12.67 -5.67
CA ASP A 696 51.57 -11.67 -6.70
C ASP A 696 50.06 -11.56 -6.93
N TRP A 697 49.37 -10.92 -5.99
CA TRP A 697 47.91 -10.79 -5.97
C TRP A 697 47.41 -9.40 -6.39
N GLY A 698 48.29 -8.51 -6.86
CA GLY A 698 47.95 -7.13 -7.29
C GLY A 698 47.47 -6.17 -6.19
N CYS A 699 47.21 -6.67 -4.97
CA CYS A 699 46.59 -5.92 -3.88
C CYS A 699 47.57 -5.20 -2.93
N THR A 700 46.99 -4.33 -2.11
CA THR A 700 47.66 -3.29 -1.31
C THR A 700 48.42 -3.79 -0.08
N GLU A 701 49.35 -2.95 0.37
CA GLU A 701 49.95 -2.98 1.70
C GLU A 701 48.90 -3.11 2.82
N ALA A 702 49.04 -4.12 3.67
CA ALA A 702 48.27 -4.24 4.90
C ALA A 702 49.07 -3.60 6.04
N VAL A 703 48.52 -2.58 6.70
CA VAL A 703 49.11 -1.99 7.92
C VAL A 703 48.42 -2.61 9.12
N VAL A 704 49.18 -3.22 10.02
CA VAL A 704 48.66 -3.79 11.27
C VAL A 704 49.26 -3.05 12.44
N ASP A 705 48.39 -2.60 13.35
CA ASP A 705 48.78 -1.97 14.60
C ASP A 705 48.75 -2.97 15.76
N ASN A 706 49.80 -2.95 16.58
CA ASN A 706 49.91 -3.75 17.79
C ASN A 706 49.25 -3.02 18.97
N ILE A 707 47.95 -3.30 19.16
CA ILE A 707 47.15 -2.76 20.26
C ILE A 707 47.64 -3.17 21.66
N HIS A 708 48.63 -4.07 21.77
CA HIS A 708 49.18 -4.57 23.03
C HIS A 708 50.50 -3.92 23.45
N THR A 709 51.05 -2.99 22.67
CA THR A 709 52.32 -2.29 23.01
C THR A 709 52.32 -1.65 24.40
N GLY A 710 51.21 -1.04 24.80
CA GLY A 710 51.03 -0.41 26.11
C GLY A 710 50.62 -1.35 27.26
N ARG A 711 50.37 -2.64 27.01
CA ARG A 711 49.94 -3.59 28.06
C ARG A 711 51.12 -4.34 28.68
N MET A 712 50.93 -4.83 29.92
CA MET A 712 51.81 -5.86 30.49
C MET A 712 51.85 -7.09 29.56
N MET A 713 52.97 -7.83 29.58
CA MET A 713 53.18 -8.95 28.66
C MET A 713 52.03 -9.96 28.69
N PHE A 714 51.74 -10.57 27.54
CA PHE A 714 50.77 -11.67 27.41
C PHE A 714 51.02 -12.73 28.49
N ARG A 715 49.95 -13.19 29.15
CA ARG A 715 50.06 -14.05 30.33
C ARG A 715 50.47 -15.49 30.01
N GLY A 716 50.57 -15.85 28.72
CA GLY A 716 51.10 -17.13 28.28
C GLY A 716 51.38 -17.19 26.77
N HIS A 717 51.97 -18.33 26.36
CA HIS A 717 52.24 -18.64 24.96
C HIS A 717 50.94 -18.69 24.13
N GLU A 718 49.87 -19.27 24.67
CA GLU A 718 48.56 -19.39 24.01
C GLU A 718 47.93 -18.05 23.63
N ASP A 719 48.00 -17.03 24.50
CA ASP A 719 47.52 -15.69 24.16
C ASP A 719 48.31 -15.09 23.00
N THR A 720 49.64 -15.29 22.99
CA THR A 720 50.52 -14.79 21.92
C THR A 720 50.24 -15.51 20.59
N VAL A 721 49.98 -16.83 20.64
CA VAL A 721 49.56 -17.63 19.48
C VAL A 721 48.23 -17.12 18.93
N ARG A 722 47.21 -16.95 19.78
CA ARG A 722 45.88 -16.48 19.38
C ARG A 722 45.93 -15.11 18.69
N GLU A 723 46.63 -14.12 19.27
CA GLU A 723 46.73 -12.80 18.64
C GLU A 723 47.58 -12.84 17.36
N ALA A 724 48.67 -13.63 17.31
CA ALA A 724 49.47 -13.77 16.10
C ALA A 724 48.68 -14.40 14.93
N VAL A 725 47.81 -15.37 15.21
CA VAL A 725 46.88 -15.95 14.24
C VAL A 725 45.85 -14.90 13.81
N GLY A 726 45.20 -14.20 14.74
CA GLY A 726 44.24 -13.14 14.42
C GLY A 726 44.82 -12.04 13.53
N MET A 727 46.03 -11.56 13.84
CA MET A 727 46.76 -10.57 13.03
C MET A 727 47.17 -11.13 11.66
N THR A 728 47.56 -12.41 11.57
CA THR A 728 47.85 -13.08 10.29
C THR A 728 46.62 -13.09 9.40
N LEU A 729 45.46 -13.48 9.94
CA LEU A 729 44.19 -13.53 9.21
C LEU A 729 43.78 -12.13 8.74
N ALA A 730 43.90 -11.09 9.57
CA ALA A 730 43.61 -9.71 9.18
C ALA A 730 44.47 -9.20 8.00
N VAL A 731 45.75 -9.60 7.92
CA VAL A 731 46.60 -9.30 6.75
C VAL A 731 46.12 -10.03 5.50
N VAL A 732 45.80 -11.33 5.60
CA VAL A 732 45.33 -12.10 4.45
C VAL A 732 43.97 -11.59 3.96
N GLU A 733 43.06 -11.26 4.88
CA GLU A 733 41.78 -10.60 4.59
C GLU A 733 41.97 -9.28 3.84
N THR A 734 42.97 -8.48 4.23
CA THR A 734 43.33 -7.24 3.53
C THR A 734 43.92 -7.51 2.15
N TRP A 735 44.83 -8.48 2.01
CA TRP A 735 45.49 -8.80 0.75
C TRP A 735 44.58 -9.40 -0.32
N VAL A 736 43.46 -10.04 0.06
CA VAL A 736 42.46 -10.55 -0.91
C VAL A 736 41.20 -9.67 -0.99
N GLU A 737 41.25 -8.47 -0.41
CA GLU A 737 40.11 -7.53 -0.28
C GLU A 737 38.84 -8.19 0.30
N ALA A 738 38.98 -9.17 1.19
CA ALA A 738 37.86 -9.94 1.75
C ALA A 738 36.82 -9.04 2.43
N ASP A 739 37.25 -8.10 3.29
CA ASP A 739 36.33 -7.19 3.99
C ASP A 739 35.58 -6.22 3.03
N ARG A 740 36.01 -6.09 1.77
CA ARG A 740 35.35 -5.26 0.75
C ARG A 740 34.36 -6.04 -0.11
N HIS A 741 34.65 -7.32 -0.39
CA HIS A 741 33.89 -8.14 -1.34
C HIS A 741 33.21 -9.37 -0.71
N CYS A 742 33.46 -9.67 0.57
CA CYS A 742 32.98 -10.85 1.27
C CYS A 742 32.80 -10.56 2.78
N ASP A 743 31.63 -10.02 3.15
CA ASP A 743 31.31 -9.86 4.57
C ASP A 743 31.21 -11.24 5.25
N LYS A 744 31.89 -11.40 6.39
CA LYS A 744 31.96 -12.64 7.16
C LYS A 744 30.57 -13.20 7.46
N LYS A 745 29.61 -12.32 7.78
CA LYS A 745 28.23 -12.71 8.10
C LYS A 745 27.46 -13.17 6.85
N GLN A 746 27.76 -12.59 5.68
CA GLN A 746 27.15 -12.99 4.41
C GLN A 746 27.65 -14.37 3.97
N ALA A 747 28.96 -14.60 4.05
CA ALA A 747 29.55 -15.91 3.77
C ALA A 747 29.02 -16.99 4.71
N TRP A 748 28.91 -16.73 6.02
CA TRP A 748 28.40 -17.72 6.96
C TRP A 748 26.89 -17.97 6.85
N PHE A 749 26.09 -16.93 6.56
CA PHE A 749 24.68 -17.10 6.20
C PHE A 749 24.51 -17.97 4.95
N ALA A 750 25.22 -17.68 3.87
CA ALA A 750 25.14 -18.46 2.63
C ALA A 750 25.61 -19.91 2.82
N ALA A 751 26.71 -20.14 3.55
CA ALA A 751 27.17 -21.48 3.87
C ALA A 751 26.14 -22.27 4.68
N ILE A 752 25.42 -21.63 5.62
CA ILE A 752 24.33 -22.29 6.37
C ILE A 752 23.13 -22.60 5.47
N VAL A 753 22.76 -21.71 4.55
CA VAL A 753 21.69 -21.98 3.58
C VAL A 753 22.07 -23.12 2.64
N GLU A 754 23.31 -23.14 2.12
CA GLU A 754 23.83 -24.23 1.28
C GLU A 754 23.94 -25.56 2.06
N ASP A 755 24.47 -25.54 3.29
CA ASP A 755 24.62 -26.72 4.17
C ASP A 755 23.27 -27.36 4.53
N VAL A 756 22.16 -26.59 4.56
CA VAL A 756 20.85 -27.05 5.07
C VAL A 756 19.79 -27.23 3.97
N MET A 757 19.64 -26.26 3.07
CA MET A 757 18.63 -26.29 2.00
C MET A 757 19.17 -26.81 0.66
N GLY A 758 20.49 -26.83 0.47
CA GLY A 758 21.14 -27.17 -0.81
C GLY A 758 21.62 -25.95 -1.61
N GLU A 759 22.34 -26.22 -2.70
CA GLU A 759 22.93 -25.18 -3.56
C GLU A 759 21.86 -24.41 -4.36
N GLU A 760 20.74 -25.06 -4.64
CA GLU A 760 19.59 -24.52 -5.37
C GLU A 760 18.98 -23.31 -4.66
N ALA A 761 18.91 -23.31 -3.32
CA ALA A 761 18.42 -22.18 -2.53
C ALA A 761 19.19 -20.87 -2.82
N LEU A 762 20.50 -20.96 -3.13
CA LEU A 762 21.32 -19.78 -3.45
C LEU A 762 20.91 -19.07 -4.75
N THR A 763 20.03 -19.67 -5.55
CA THR A 763 19.47 -19.08 -6.78
C THR A 763 18.19 -18.26 -6.54
N MET A 764 17.53 -18.40 -5.39
CA MET A 764 16.25 -17.74 -5.09
C MET A 764 16.42 -16.23 -4.88
N ASN A 765 15.47 -15.42 -5.34
CA ASN A 765 15.49 -13.96 -5.15
C ASN A 765 15.40 -13.59 -3.65
N VAL A 766 14.65 -14.32 -2.82
CA VAL A 766 14.50 -14.12 -1.38
C VAL A 766 15.84 -14.31 -0.64
N ILE A 767 16.60 -15.33 -1.00
CA ILE A 767 17.95 -15.58 -0.46
C ILE A 767 18.91 -14.48 -0.92
N TRP A 768 18.90 -14.11 -2.20
CA TRP A 768 19.72 -13.02 -2.73
C TRP A 768 19.42 -11.66 -2.09
N ASN A 769 18.14 -11.32 -1.91
CA ASN A 769 17.68 -10.08 -1.29
C ASN A 769 18.07 -10.02 0.19
N LEU A 770 17.99 -11.14 0.91
CA LEU A 770 18.44 -11.22 2.30
C LEU A 770 19.96 -11.20 2.42
N TYR A 771 20.68 -11.88 1.53
CA TYR A 771 22.15 -11.90 1.44
C TYR A 771 22.70 -10.48 1.24
N THR A 772 22.22 -9.77 0.21
CA THR A 772 22.68 -8.41 -0.12
C THR A 772 22.34 -7.39 0.96
N ASN A 773 21.24 -7.57 1.71
CA ASN A 773 20.80 -6.67 2.78
C ASN A 773 21.01 -7.24 4.20
N LEU A 774 21.94 -8.18 4.36
CA LEU A 774 22.09 -8.92 5.61
C LEU A 774 22.52 -8.04 6.79
N LYS A 775 21.74 -8.09 7.87
CA LYS A 775 22.07 -7.48 9.17
C LYS A 775 22.32 -8.58 10.19
N THR A 776 23.14 -8.32 11.19
CA THR A 776 23.46 -9.29 12.25
C THR A 776 22.18 -9.76 12.97
N SER A 777 21.25 -8.86 13.25
CA SER A 777 19.92 -9.16 13.80
C SER A 777 19.00 -10.05 12.93
N HIS A 778 19.34 -10.35 11.67
CA HIS A 778 18.56 -11.31 10.85
C HIS A 778 18.89 -12.77 11.16
N VAL A 779 20.05 -13.01 11.81
CA VAL A 779 20.73 -14.31 11.96
C VAL A 779 21.27 -14.54 13.39
N ILE A 780 21.25 -13.53 14.26
CA ILE A 780 21.64 -13.61 15.67
C ILE A 780 20.63 -12.83 16.52
N ILE A 781 20.08 -13.49 17.54
CA ILE A 781 19.07 -12.92 18.44
C ILE A 781 19.76 -12.07 19.53
N GLY A 782 19.20 -10.90 19.86
CA GLY A 782 19.68 -10.04 20.96
C GLY A 782 20.73 -8.99 20.58
N ASP A 783 20.72 -8.52 19.33
CA ASP A 783 21.77 -7.71 18.72
C ASP A 783 22.01 -6.32 19.37
N LYS A 784 22.88 -6.29 20.39
CA LYS A 784 23.55 -5.09 20.91
C LYS A 784 25.06 -5.30 21.04
N GLY A 785 25.76 -5.66 19.95
CA GLY A 785 27.23 -5.51 19.95
C GLY A 785 28.06 -6.33 18.98
N TYR A 786 27.50 -7.30 18.25
CA TYR A 786 28.29 -8.19 17.38
C TYR A 786 28.76 -7.47 16.11
N ARG A 787 29.96 -6.87 16.15
CA ARG A 787 30.60 -6.28 14.97
C ARG A 787 31.10 -7.32 13.97
N ASN A 788 31.62 -8.44 14.48
CA ASN A 788 32.18 -9.55 13.69
C ASN A 788 31.58 -10.88 14.21
N PRO A 789 30.43 -11.35 13.68
CA PRO A 789 29.87 -12.64 14.06
C PRO A 789 30.72 -13.81 13.51
N THR A 790 30.89 -14.85 14.31
CA THR A 790 31.55 -16.11 13.92
C THR A 790 30.51 -17.13 13.42
N LYS A 791 30.93 -18.18 12.69
CA LYS A 791 30.02 -19.29 12.31
C LYS A 791 29.28 -19.88 13.52
N LYS A 792 29.95 -19.95 14.68
CA LYS A 792 29.36 -20.46 15.94
C LYS A 792 28.23 -19.58 16.49
N ASP A 793 28.32 -18.25 16.32
CA ASP A 793 27.28 -17.34 16.80
C ASP A 793 25.97 -17.47 15.99
N MET A 794 26.06 -18.05 14.79
CA MET A 794 24.95 -18.33 13.87
C MET A 794 24.40 -19.76 13.99
N GLU A 795 24.96 -20.62 14.85
CA GLU A 795 24.45 -21.98 15.06
C GLU A 795 22.96 -22.00 15.49
N PRO A 796 22.46 -21.07 16.33
CA PRO A 796 21.02 -20.99 16.64
C PRO A 796 20.14 -20.65 15.43
N PHE A 797 20.67 -19.96 14.41
CA PHE A 797 19.96 -19.71 13.15
C PHE A 797 19.97 -20.96 12.27
N ARG A 798 21.10 -21.66 12.20
CA ARG A 798 21.23 -22.95 11.51
C ARG A 798 20.23 -23.97 12.06
N ILE A 799 20.19 -24.19 13.37
CA ILE A 799 19.26 -25.14 14.01
C ILE A 799 17.79 -24.77 13.74
N ALA A 800 17.46 -23.47 13.70
CA ALA A 800 16.12 -23.01 13.38
C ALA A 800 15.76 -23.25 11.90
N LEU A 801 16.72 -23.09 10.97
CA LEU A 801 16.54 -23.44 9.56
C LEU A 801 16.42 -24.95 9.37
N GLU A 802 17.27 -25.76 10.00
CA GLU A 802 17.21 -27.23 9.95
C GLU A 802 15.85 -27.77 10.43
N GLY A 803 15.20 -27.09 11.39
CA GLY A 803 13.86 -27.42 11.87
C GLY A 803 12.69 -26.74 11.14
N HIS A 804 12.94 -26.00 10.05
CA HIS A 804 11.90 -25.27 9.31
C HIS A 804 11.13 -26.17 8.33
N SER A 805 9.84 -25.88 8.11
CA SER A 805 8.93 -26.61 7.21
C SER A 805 9.41 -26.71 5.76
N VAL A 806 10.30 -25.82 5.32
CA VAL A 806 10.90 -25.81 3.98
C VAL A 806 11.81 -27.01 3.69
N ASN A 807 12.28 -27.71 4.74
CA ASN A 807 13.12 -28.90 4.62
C ASN A 807 12.32 -30.21 4.80
N ASP A 808 11.01 -30.12 5.03
CA ASP A 808 10.09 -31.25 5.16
C ASP A 808 9.20 -31.33 3.91
N ALA A 809 9.49 -32.29 3.03
CA ALA A 809 8.76 -32.45 1.76
C ALA A 809 7.28 -32.82 1.94
N ASP A 810 6.88 -33.34 3.11
CA ASP A 810 5.47 -33.59 3.45
C ASP A 810 4.72 -32.28 3.83
N HIS A 811 5.46 -31.19 4.11
CA HIS A 811 4.91 -29.86 4.36
C HIS A 811 4.82 -29.03 3.07
N ARG A 812 3.89 -28.07 3.01
CA ARG A 812 3.63 -27.29 1.78
C ARG A 812 4.85 -26.51 1.30
N GLU A 813 5.56 -25.87 2.21
CA GLU A 813 6.79 -25.11 1.95
C GLU A 813 7.90 -26.03 1.40
N GLY A 814 8.08 -27.23 1.95
CA GLY A 814 9.05 -28.19 1.46
C GLY A 814 8.67 -28.80 0.12
N HIS A 815 7.40 -29.12 -0.11
CA HIS A 815 6.89 -29.55 -1.43
C HIS A 815 7.11 -28.48 -2.51
N LEU A 816 6.83 -27.20 -2.21
CA LEU A 816 7.10 -26.09 -3.12
C LEU A 816 8.58 -25.89 -3.41
N TYR A 817 9.44 -26.04 -2.39
CA TYR A 817 10.88 -25.98 -2.57
C TYR A 817 11.42 -27.19 -3.35
N GLU A 818 10.82 -28.37 -3.20
CA GLU A 818 11.14 -29.55 -4.01
C GLU A 818 10.78 -29.35 -5.48
N LEU A 819 9.59 -28.80 -5.77
CA LEU A 819 9.21 -28.38 -7.13
C LEU A 819 10.17 -27.33 -7.69
N TYR A 820 10.62 -26.37 -6.89
CA TYR A 820 11.61 -25.37 -7.30
C TYR A 820 12.94 -26.02 -7.70
N LYS A 821 13.43 -27.00 -6.93
CA LYS A 821 14.66 -27.76 -7.27
C LYS A 821 14.47 -28.58 -8.55
N GLN A 822 13.37 -29.34 -8.66
CA GLN A 822 13.06 -30.16 -9.83
C GLN A 822 12.98 -29.30 -11.09
N LEU A 823 12.30 -28.15 -11.01
CA LEU A 823 12.19 -27.20 -12.12
C LEU A 823 13.55 -26.60 -12.50
N LEU A 824 14.33 -26.16 -11.51
CA LEU A 824 15.69 -25.61 -11.73
C LEU A 824 16.64 -26.63 -12.37
N ASN A 825 16.49 -27.90 -12.02
CA ASN A 825 17.28 -29.03 -12.53
C ASN A 825 16.71 -29.64 -13.82
N GLN A 826 15.59 -29.13 -14.34
CA GLN A 826 14.88 -29.63 -15.53
C GLN A 826 14.32 -31.06 -15.40
N ASP A 827 14.02 -31.49 -14.17
CA ASP A 827 13.36 -32.76 -13.86
C ASP A 827 11.84 -32.72 -14.13
N ILE A 828 11.23 -31.53 -14.14
CA ILE A 828 9.81 -31.26 -14.47
C ILE A 828 9.69 -30.10 -15.47
N THR A 829 8.63 -30.08 -16.27
CA THR A 829 8.40 -28.99 -17.23
C THR A 829 7.75 -27.76 -16.56
N PRO A 830 7.87 -26.55 -17.14
CA PRO A 830 7.11 -25.37 -16.69
C PRO A 830 5.60 -25.57 -16.61
N SER A 831 5.00 -26.49 -17.38
CA SER A 831 3.57 -26.81 -17.33
C SER A 831 3.19 -27.69 -16.14
N ASP A 832 4.07 -28.60 -15.72
CA ASP A 832 3.81 -29.50 -14.59
C ASP A 832 3.76 -28.77 -13.26
N VAL A 833 4.58 -27.71 -13.12
CA VAL A 833 4.58 -26.79 -11.98
C VAL A 833 3.16 -26.32 -11.63
N VAL A 834 2.38 -25.87 -12.62
CA VAL A 834 1.05 -25.29 -12.39
C VAL A 834 0.06 -26.34 -11.85
N LYS A 835 0.20 -27.61 -12.28
CA LYS A 835 -0.60 -28.75 -11.81
C LYS A 835 -0.28 -29.12 -10.35
N SER A 836 0.97 -28.91 -9.94
CA SER A 836 1.51 -29.30 -8.63
C SER A 836 1.53 -28.19 -7.57
N LEU A 837 1.21 -26.93 -7.93
CA LEU A 837 1.04 -25.82 -6.99
C LEU A 837 -0.07 -26.12 -5.96
N PRO A 838 0.18 -26.05 -4.63
CA PRO A 838 -0.83 -26.33 -3.60
C PRO A 838 -2.05 -25.41 -3.64
N SER A 839 -1.90 -24.16 -4.06
CA SER A 839 -3.00 -23.21 -4.24
C SER A 839 -3.91 -23.54 -5.43
N VAL A 840 -3.36 -24.17 -6.47
CA VAL A 840 -4.04 -24.51 -7.73
C VAL A 840 -4.61 -25.93 -7.66
N SER A 841 -3.82 -26.92 -7.26
CA SER A 841 -4.07 -28.35 -7.46
C SER A 841 -5.45 -28.86 -6.97
N PRO A 842 -5.90 -28.61 -5.73
CA PRO A 842 -7.22 -29.09 -5.28
C PRO A 842 -8.38 -28.42 -6.03
N ARG A 843 -8.19 -27.18 -6.49
CA ARG A 843 -9.21 -26.38 -7.18
C ARG A 843 -9.22 -26.66 -8.68
N TRP A 844 -8.08 -27.05 -9.24
CA TRP A 844 -7.97 -27.62 -10.57
C TRP A 844 -8.67 -28.98 -10.65
N ILE A 845 -8.45 -29.88 -9.68
CA ILE A 845 -9.18 -31.14 -9.56
C ILE A 845 -10.70 -30.88 -9.47
N ALA A 846 -11.13 -29.91 -8.66
CA ALA A 846 -12.54 -29.51 -8.61
C ALA A 846 -13.06 -28.97 -9.96
N MET A 847 -12.26 -28.24 -10.74
CA MET A 847 -12.63 -27.81 -12.09
C MET A 847 -12.74 -29.00 -13.06
N GLN A 848 -11.86 -29.99 -12.96
CA GLN A 848 -11.95 -31.23 -13.74
C GLN A 848 -13.21 -32.03 -13.37
N GLU A 849 -13.49 -32.25 -12.07
CA GLU A 849 -14.73 -32.89 -11.60
C GLU A 849 -15.98 -32.12 -12.07
N MET A 850 -15.94 -30.78 -12.07
CA MET A 850 -17.03 -29.93 -12.57
C MET A 850 -17.33 -30.17 -14.05
N ILE A 851 -16.29 -30.38 -14.87
CA ILE A 851 -16.39 -30.69 -16.30
C ILE A 851 -16.90 -32.12 -16.50
N GLU A 852 -16.30 -33.12 -15.84
CA GLU A 852 -16.71 -34.53 -15.92
C GLU A 852 -18.18 -34.73 -15.52
N LEU A 853 -18.62 -34.11 -14.43
CA LEU A 853 -20.02 -34.12 -13.98
C LEU A 853 -20.96 -33.40 -14.96
N ALA A 854 -20.46 -32.53 -15.84
CA ALA A 854 -21.23 -31.94 -16.92
C ALA A 854 -21.27 -32.84 -18.17
N THR A 855 -20.17 -33.54 -18.50
CA THR A 855 -20.17 -34.59 -19.53
C THR A 855 -21.22 -35.65 -19.22
N MET A 856 -21.23 -36.18 -17.99
CA MET A 856 -22.24 -37.15 -17.54
C MET A 856 -23.68 -36.61 -17.57
N TYR A 857 -23.87 -35.29 -17.50
CA TYR A 857 -25.19 -34.66 -17.63
C TYR A 857 -25.64 -34.56 -19.10
N ASP A 858 -24.72 -34.24 -20.01
CA ASP A 858 -24.96 -34.18 -21.46
C ASP A 858 -25.22 -35.56 -22.07
N GLU A 859 -24.56 -36.61 -21.57
CA GLU A 859 -24.71 -38.01 -22.04
C GLU A 859 -26.03 -38.69 -21.62
N GLU A 860 -26.90 -37.98 -20.89
CA GLU A 860 -28.13 -38.50 -20.25
C GLU A 860 -27.93 -39.75 -19.36
N GLU A 861 -26.69 -40.04 -18.92
CA GLU A 861 -26.43 -41.14 -18.01
C GLU A 861 -27.19 -40.92 -16.68
N VAL A 862 -27.94 -41.94 -16.25
CA VAL A 862 -28.73 -41.89 -15.00
C VAL A 862 -27.81 -42.11 -13.78
N VAL A 863 -26.85 -41.21 -13.62
CA VAL A 863 -25.89 -41.23 -12.52
C VAL A 863 -26.58 -40.68 -11.28
N SER A 864 -26.72 -41.53 -10.26
CA SER A 864 -27.17 -41.11 -8.92
C SER A 864 -26.05 -40.39 -8.14
N SER A 865 -25.41 -39.40 -8.77
CA SER A 865 -24.31 -38.66 -8.15
C SER A 865 -24.83 -37.90 -6.93
N SER A 866 -24.13 -38.08 -5.81
CA SER A 866 -24.47 -37.40 -4.57
C SER A 866 -23.98 -35.94 -4.54
N SER A 867 -23.13 -35.55 -5.49
CA SER A 867 -22.47 -34.24 -5.58
C SER A 867 -23.47 -33.07 -5.45
N PRO A 868 -23.23 -32.11 -4.54
CA PRO A 868 -24.05 -30.89 -4.44
C PRO A 868 -24.03 -30.07 -5.74
N TYR A 869 -22.90 -30.03 -6.45
CA TYR A 869 -22.78 -29.38 -7.76
C TYR A 869 -23.65 -30.07 -8.81
N PHE A 870 -23.60 -31.40 -8.95
CA PHE A 870 -24.42 -32.11 -9.95
C PHE A 870 -25.93 -31.89 -9.75
N LYS A 871 -26.39 -31.85 -8.49
CA LYS A 871 -27.77 -31.47 -8.16
C LYS A 871 -28.10 -30.03 -8.55
N LYS A 872 -27.13 -29.10 -8.43
CA LYS A 872 -27.28 -27.71 -8.87
C LYS A 872 -27.31 -27.59 -10.38
N LEU A 873 -26.45 -28.33 -11.09
CA LEU A 873 -26.46 -28.49 -12.54
C LEU A 873 -27.82 -28.98 -13.04
N GLN A 874 -28.33 -30.09 -12.50
CA GLN A 874 -29.68 -30.58 -12.80
C GLN A 874 -30.79 -29.55 -12.52
N SER A 875 -30.65 -28.75 -11.45
CA SER A 875 -31.65 -27.75 -11.03
C SER A 875 -31.55 -26.39 -11.73
N ASN A 876 -30.44 -26.09 -12.41
CA ASN A 876 -30.21 -24.86 -13.18
C ASN A 876 -29.01 -25.00 -14.15
N PRO A 877 -29.15 -25.79 -15.23
CA PRO A 877 -28.05 -26.05 -16.14
C PRO A 877 -27.65 -24.79 -16.92
N HIS A 878 -28.54 -23.80 -17.06
CA HIS A 878 -28.16 -22.53 -17.71
C HIS A 878 -27.12 -21.71 -16.94
N ILE A 879 -27.03 -21.88 -15.61
CA ILE A 879 -26.06 -21.18 -14.76
C ILE A 879 -24.85 -22.07 -14.41
N PHE A 880 -25.08 -23.37 -14.24
CA PHE A 880 -24.07 -24.28 -13.73
C PHE A 880 -23.39 -25.15 -14.80
N HIS A 881 -23.83 -25.15 -16.07
CA HIS A 881 -23.09 -25.87 -17.11
C HIS A 881 -21.74 -25.16 -17.38
N PRO A 882 -20.60 -25.87 -17.32
CA PRO A 882 -19.27 -25.26 -17.44
C PRO A 882 -18.89 -25.01 -18.90
N ILE A 883 -19.41 -25.83 -19.81
CA ILE A 883 -19.24 -25.69 -21.26
C ILE A 883 -20.37 -24.82 -21.80
N ARG A 884 -20.01 -23.66 -22.38
CA ARG A 884 -20.93 -22.60 -22.80
C ARG A 884 -21.97 -23.09 -23.80
N GLU A 885 -21.52 -23.74 -24.88
CA GLU A 885 -22.40 -24.13 -25.98
C GLU A 885 -23.31 -25.33 -25.65
N SER A 886 -22.91 -26.16 -24.69
CA SER A 886 -23.76 -27.25 -24.17
C SER A 886 -24.94 -26.77 -23.31
N ALA A 887 -24.83 -25.59 -22.67
CA ALA A 887 -25.87 -25.12 -21.76
C ALA A 887 -27.25 -25.07 -22.48
N PRO A 888 -28.33 -25.66 -21.95
CA PRO A 888 -29.58 -25.84 -22.71
C PRO A 888 -30.21 -24.53 -23.24
N GLY A 889 -30.08 -23.43 -22.49
CA GLY A 889 -30.50 -22.09 -22.94
C GLY A 889 -29.67 -21.53 -24.10
N ARG A 890 -28.42 -21.98 -24.29
CA ARG A 890 -27.53 -21.62 -25.41
C ARG A 890 -27.85 -22.44 -26.64
N ARG A 891 -27.92 -23.77 -26.51
CA ARG A 891 -28.39 -24.68 -27.58
C ARG A 891 -29.71 -24.18 -28.16
N ARG A 892 -30.69 -23.85 -27.31
CA ARG A 892 -31.97 -23.27 -27.76
C ARG A 892 -31.82 -21.88 -28.39
N CYS A 893 -31.05 -20.96 -27.80
CA CYS A 893 -30.83 -19.63 -28.38
C CYS A 893 -30.24 -19.71 -29.79
N ARG A 894 -29.30 -20.64 -30.01
CA ARG A 894 -28.68 -20.89 -31.31
C ARG A 894 -29.68 -21.46 -32.31
N GLN A 895 -30.48 -22.45 -31.89
CA GLN A 895 -31.52 -23.08 -32.72
C GLN A 895 -32.67 -22.13 -33.09
N ASP A 896 -33.15 -21.32 -32.14
CA ASP A 896 -34.36 -20.50 -32.29
C ASP A 896 -34.10 -19.09 -32.86
N LEU A 897 -32.94 -18.49 -32.60
CA LEU A 897 -32.67 -17.06 -32.92
C LEU A 897 -31.49 -16.81 -33.86
N LEU A 898 -30.57 -17.77 -34.01
CA LEU A 898 -29.26 -17.56 -34.66
C LEU A 898 -29.02 -18.60 -35.76
N GLY A 899 -30.09 -19.02 -36.46
CA GLY A 899 -30.03 -19.97 -37.58
C GLY A 899 -29.11 -19.45 -38.69
N GLY A 900 -28.07 -20.22 -39.01
CA GLY A 900 -26.86 -19.72 -39.66
C GLY A 900 -26.98 -19.30 -41.13
N ASN A 901 -27.57 -18.14 -41.43
CA ASN A 901 -27.30 -17.39 -42.66
C ASN A 901 -27.55 -15.86 -42.52
N HIS A 902 -26.53 -15.18 -41.98
CA HIS A 902 -26.03 -13.84 -42.38
C HIS A 902 -26.84 -12.55 -42.15
N THR A 903 -28.09 -12.53 -41.69
CA THR A 903 -28.71 -11.27 -41.20
C THR A 903 -29.60 -11.47 -39.99
N ILE A 904 -29.16 -10.98 -38.82
CA ILE A 904 -29.98 -10.97 -37.60
C ILE A 904 -31.03 -9.86 -37.71
N THR A 905 -32.29 -10.26 -37.85
CA THR A 905 -33.45 -9.38 -37.99
C THR A 905 -33.77 -8.66 -36.68
N ARG A 906 -34.61 -7.59 -36.75
CA ARG A 906 -35.08 -6.86 -35.56
C ARG A 906 -35.80 -7.77 -34.54
N PRO A 907 -36.71 -8.69 -34.94
CA PRO A 907 -37.24 -9.71 -34.05
C PRO A 907 -36.16 -10.55 -33.32
N GLU A 908 -35.18 -11.07 -34.04
CA GLU A 908 -34.16 -11.96 -33.45
C GLU A 908 -33.28 -11.22 -32.43
N ILE A 909 -32.77 -10.02 -32.77
CA ILE A 909 -31.97 -9.25 -31.80
C ILE A 909 -32.80 -8.75 -30.61
N PHE A 910 -34.06 -8.36 -30.84
CA PHE A 910 -34.96 -7.99 -29.74
C PHE A 910 -35.17 -9.16 -28.79
N SER A 911 -35.41 -10.35 -29.36
CA SER A 911 -35.60 -11.61 -28.62
C SER A 911 -34.37 -11.97 -27.80
N LEU A 912 -33.18 -11.82 -28.38
CA LEU A 912 -31.91 -12.00 -27.68
C LEU A 912 -31.76 -10.99 -26.52
N ILE A 913 -32.01 -9.70 -26.75
CA ILE A 913 -31.93 -8.66 -25.70
C ILE A 913 -32.88 -8.94 -24.54
N VAL A 914 -34.15 -9.30 -24.81
CA VAL A 914 -35.11 -9.56 -23.73
C VAL A 914 -34.83 -10.87 -22.99
N TRP A 915 -34.35 -11.90 -23.69
CA TRP A 915 -33.86 -13.12 -23.04
C TRP A 915 -32.72 -12.82 -22.06
N ARG A 916 -31.77 -11.98 -22.49
CA ARG A 916 -30.61 -11.57 -21.70
C ARG A 916 -30.91 -10.58 -20.58
N ALA A 917 -31.91 -9.72 -20.75
CA ALA A 917 -32.32 -8.76 -19.71
C ALA A 917 -33.27 -9.36 -18.66
N PHE A 918 -33.89 -10.51 -18.93
CA PHE A 918 -34.88 -11.14 -18.05
C PHE A 918 -34.68 -12.67 -17.87
N PRO A 919 -33.46 -13.17 -17.57
CA PRO A 919 -33.14 -14.61 -17.62
C PRO A 919 -34.00 -15.48 -16.70
N HIS A 920 -34.38 -14.97 -15.52
CA HIS A 920 -35.23 -15.68 -14.55
C HIS A 920 -36.65 -15.98 -15.05
N VAL A 921 -37.13 -15.26 -16.06
CA VAL A 921 -38.46 -15.48 -16.62
C VAL A 921 -38.48 -16.75 -17.46
N PHE A 922 -37.37 -17.09 -18.13
CA PHE A 922 -37.39 -18.03 -19.25
C PHE A 922 -36.54 -19.28 -19.10
N SER A 923 -35.66 -19.37 -18.10
CA SER A 923 -34.65 -20.44 -17.99
C SER A 923 -35.19 -21.88 -17.82
N TRP A 924 -36.52 -22.09 -17.86
CA TRP A 924 -37.19 -23.36 -17.57
C TRP A 924 -38.44 -23.70 -18.41
N HIS A 925 -38.93 -22.84 -19.31
CA HIS A 925 -40.20 -23.12 -19.99
C HIS A 925 -40.02 -23.96 -21.28
N PRO A 926 -40.69 -25.11 -21.46
CA PRO A 926 -40.52 -25.97 -22.65
C PRO A 926 -41.34 -25.52 -23.88
N ASP A 927 -41.96 -24.34 -23.85
CA ASP A 927 -42.76 -23.85 -24.99
C ASP A 927 -41.90 -23.28 -26.13
N ARG A 928 -42.39 -23.46 -27.36
CA ARG A 928 -41.60 -23.87 -28.53
C ARG A 928 -40.79 -22.81 -29.29
N THR A 929 -40.56 -21.61 -28.76
CA THR A 929 -39.65 -20.65 -29.42
C THR A 929 -39.19 -19.54 -28.48
N MET A 930 -37.93 -19.13 -28.61
CA MET A 930 -37.37 -17.90 -28.06
C MET A 930 -37.66 -16.65 -28.91
N LEU A 931 -38.20 -16.80 -30.12
CA LEU A 931 -38.44 -15.70 -31.06
C LEU A 931 -39.72 -14.92 -30.73
N TYR A 932 -39.60 -13.59 -30.63
CA TYR A 932 -40.68 -12.64 -30.45
C TYR A 932 -40.68 -11.61 -31.59
N SER A 933 -41.72 -11.64 -32.40
CA SER A 933 -41.92 -10.73 -33.55
C SER A 933 -42.38 -9.34 -33.13
N SER A 934 -42.73 -9.13 -31.86
CA SER A 934 -43.19 -7.85 -31.31
C SER A 934 -43.08 -7.80 -29.78
N THR A 935 -43.16 -6.59 -29.23
CA THR A 935 -43.28 -6.34 -27.78
C THR A 935 -44.51 -7.03 -27.17
N GLN A 936 -45.65 -7.04 -27.88
CA GLN A 936 -46.87 -7.66 -27.40
C GLN A 936 -46.74 -9.20 -27.32
N GLU A 937 -46.03 -9.82 -28.26
CA GLU A 937 -45.77 -11.27 -28.25
C GLU A 937 -44.90 -11.67 -27.04
N PHE A 938 -43.85 -10.89 -26.75
CA PHE A 938 -43.05 -11.05 -25.53
C PHE A 938 -43.92 -10.93 -24.27
N LEU A 939 -44.79 -9.92 -24.16
CA LEU A 939 -45.61 -9.70 -22.97
C LEU A 939 -46.67 -10.81 -22.77
N VAL A 940 -47.20 -11.37 -23.86
CA VAL A 940 -48.07 -12.56 -23.83
C VAL A 940 -47.28 -13.79 -23.38
N ALA A 941 -46.05 -13.99 -23.89
CA ALA A 941 -45.17 -15.08 -23.46
C ALA A 941 -44.79 -14.97 -21.98
N TYR A 942 -44.38 -13.78 -21.52
CA TYR A 942 -44.11 -13.48 -20.11
C TYR A 942 -45.29 -13.90 -19.24
N LYS A 943 -46.50 -13.40 -19.54
CA LYS A 943 -47.71 -13.68 -18.75
C LYS A 943 -48.06 -15.17 -18.73
N ARG A 944 -47.88 -15.87 -19.85
CA ARG A 944 -48.09 -17.33 -19.95
C ARG A 944 -47.14 -18.09 -19.03
N ILE A 945 -45.87 -17.68 -18.99
CA ILE A 945 -44.78 -18.37 -18.29
C ILE A 945 -44.80 -18.07 -16.79
N THR A 946 -44.83 -16.79 -16.40
CA THR A 946 -44.83 -16.36 -14.99
C THR A 946 -46.18 -16.51 -14.31
N LYS A 947 -47.25 -16.74 -15.08
CA LYS A 947 -48.67 -16.77 -14.63
C LYS A 947 -49.12 -15.48 -13.93
N THR A 948 -48.42 -14.36 -14.20
CA THR A 948 -48.66 -13.04 -13.60
C THR A 948 -48.66 -11.97 -14.69
N GLU A 949 -49.38 -10.86 -14.48
CA GLU A 949 -49.28 -9.72 -15.40
C GLU A 949 -47.86 -9.13 -15.36
N PRO A 950 -47.28 -8.71 -16.51
CA PRO A 950 -45.99 -8.05 -16.52
C PRO A 950 -46.06 -6.71 -15.76
N PRO A 951 -45.16 -6.46 -14.78
CA PRO A 951 -45.07 -5.18 -14.11
C PRO A 951 -44.89 -4.02 -15.10
N ALA A 952 -45.45 -2.84 -14.81
CA ALA A 952 -45.39 -1.68 -15.69
C ALA A 952 -43.95 -1.33 -16.13
N ALA A 953 -42.97 -1.48 -15.23
CA ALA A 953 -41.55 -1.25 -15.52
C ALA A 953 -40.94 -2.26 -16.53
N ILE A 954 -41.50 -3.48 -16.65
CA ILE A 954 -41.11 -4.44 -17.70
C ILE A 954 -41.76 -4.04 -19.02
N VAL A 955 -43.05 -3.67 -19.00
CA VAL A 955 -43.78 -3.19 -20.20
C VAL A 955 -43.06 -1.98 -20.81
N GLU A 956 -42.70 -0.98 -20.00
CA GLU A 956 -41.97 0.21 -20.42
C GLU A 956 -40.57 -0.13 -20.98
N ALA A 957 -39.79 -0.96 -20.26
CA ALA A 957 -38.46 -1.34 -20.70
C ALA A 957 -38.49 -2.09 -22.04
N VAL A 958 -39.40 -3.05 -22.20
CA VAL A 958 -39.55 -3.85 -23.42
C VAL A 958 -40.01 -2.99 -24.60
N GLY A 959 -40.93 -2.04 -24.38
CA GLY A 959 -41.29 -1.03 -25.38
C GLY A 959 -40.08 -0.24 -25.85
N ARG A 960 -39.34 0.37 -24.90
CA ARG A 960 -38.11 1.12 -25.19
C ARG A 960 -37.07 0.27 -25.94
N TYR A 961 -36.92 -1.01 -25.63
CA TYR A 961 -35.94 -1.88 -26.30
C TYR A 961 -36.25 -2.06 -27.79
N TRP A 962 -37.53 -2.26 -28.11
CA TRP A 962 -37.98 -2.38 -29.49
C TRP A 962 -37.75 -1.09 -30.27
N ASP A 963 -38.10 0.05 -29.69
CA ASP A 963 -37.96 1.37 -30.31
C ASP A 963 -36.48 1.76 -30.50
N MET A 964 -35.62 1.47 -29.51
CA MET A 964 -34.20 1.82 -29.55
C MET A 964 -33.43 1.10 -30.66
N LEU A 965 -33.82 -0.12 -31.03
CA LEU A 965 -33.24 -0.85 -32.17
C LEU A 965 -33.47 -0.14 -33.51
N GLU A 966 -34.57 0.60 -33.64
CA GLU A 966 -34.88 1.39 -34.84
C GLU A 966 -34.18 2.74 -34.82
N GLU A 967 -34.19 3.45 -33.68
CA GLU A 967 -33.46 4.73 -33.53
C GLU A 967 -31.94 4.56 -33.76
N ARG A 968 -31.36 3.45 -33.25
CA ARG A 968 -29.94 3.10 -33.45
C ARG A 968 -29.63 2.47 -34.80
N ARG A 969 -30.62 2.33 -35.69
CA ARG A 969 -30.50 1.73 -37.03
C ARG A 969 -29.85 0.34 -36.99
N TRP A 970 -30.36 -0.56 -36.15
CA TRP A 970 -29.84 -1.92 -36.01
C TRP A 970 -29.56 -2.59 -37.36
N SER A 971 -30.50 -2.53 -38.31
CA SER A 971 -30.32 -3.10 -39.65
C SER A 971 -29.08 -2.57 -40.39
N SER A 972 -28.79 -1.27 -40.31
CA SER A 972 -27.59 -0.69 -40.91
C SER A 972 -26.31 -1.03 -40.14
N PHE A 973 -26.39 -1.27 -38.82
CA PHE A 973 -25.26 -1.73 -38.02
C PHE A 973 -24.95 -3.21 -38.29
N ALA A 974 -25.99 -4.04 -38.45
CA ALA A 974 -25.91 -5.46 -38.78
C ALA A 974 -25.13 -5.75 -40.06
N GLU A 975 -25.25 -4.89 -41.06
CA GLU A 975 -24.54 -5.00 -42.34
C GLU A 975 -23.03 -4.70 -42.25
N THR A 976 -22.52 -4.19 -41.12
CA THR A 976 -21.11 -3.72 -41.03
C THR A 976 -20.09 -4.80 -40.63
N TYR A 977 -20.54 -6.00 -40.23
CA TYR A 977 -19.71 -7.04 -39.60
C TYR A 977 -18.78 -6.47 -38.51
N PRO A 978 -19.35 -5.89 -37.43
CA PRO A 978 -18.59 -5.12 -36.46
C PRO A 978 -17.57 -5.97 -35.69
N THR A 979 -16.56 -5.32 -35.14
CA THR A 979 -15.69 -5.93 -34.11
C THR A 979 -16.50 -6.26 -32.86
N PHE A 980 -16.02 -7.22 -32.05
CA PHE A 980 -16.62 -7.53 -30.74
C PHE A 980 -16.80 -6.28 -29.86
N ASP A 981 -15.82 -5.37 -29.82
CA ASP A 981 -15.87 -4.13 -29.05
C ASP A 981 -16.95 -3.15 -29.57
N GLN A 982 -17.04 -2.95 -30.88
CA GLN A 982 -18.10 -2.13 -31.49
C GLN A 982 -19.49 -2.71 -31.20
N CYS A 983 -19.63 -4.04 -31.24
CA CYS A 983 -20.86 -4.74 -30.91
C CYS A 983 -21.24 -4.55 -29.42
N TYR A 984 -20.30 -4.77 -28.50
CA TYR A 984 -20.51 -4.51 -27.06
C TYR A 984 -20.91 -3.06 -26.77
N GLN A 985 -20.19 -2.10 -27.36
CA GLN A 985 -20.44 -0.66 -27.20
C GLN A 985 -21.75 -0.20 -27.85
N HIS A 986 -22.26 -0.91 -28.88
CA HIS A 986 -23.58 -0.62 -29.46
C HIS A 986 -24.70 -0.81 -28.42
N PHE A 987 -24.65 -1.91 -27.68
CA PHE A 987 -25.64 -2.23 -26.65
C PHE A 987 -25.36 -1.58 -25.29
N LYS A 988 -24.10 -1.22 -25.02
CA LYS A 988 -23.72 -0.54 -23.78
C LYS A 988 -22.66 0.54 -24.03
N PRO A 989 -23.06 1.69 -24.61
CA PRO A 989 -22.14 2.81 -24.80
C PRO A 989 -21.63 3.30 -23.44
N ASN A 990 -20.34 3.64 -23.39
CA ASN A 990 -19.69 4.22 -22.20
C ASN A 990 -20.47 5.46 -21.70
N GLY A 991 -21.12 5.34 -20.54
CA GLY A 991 -22.01 6.36 -19.98
C GLY A 991 -22.64 5.96 -18.64
N ARG A 992 -23.31 6.92 -17.99
CA ARG A 992 -24.01 6.72 -16.70
C ARG A 992 -25.17 5.74 -16.83
N LEU A 993 -25.64 5.20 -15.70
CA LEU A 993 -26.80 4.28 -15.66
C LEU A 993 -28.04 4.87 -16.34
N GLU A 994 -28.28 6.17 -16.12
CA GLU A 994 -29.42 6.94 -16.64
C GLU A 994 -29.42 7.08 -18.17
N SER A 995 -28.26 6.97 -18.82
CA SER A 995 -28.10 7.02 -20.28
C SER A 995 -28.01 5.64 -20.94
N ARG A 996 -28.30 4.55 -20.22
CA ARG A 996 -28.30 3.19 -20.79
C ARG A 996 -29.53 2.98 -21.66
N LEU A 997 -29.28 2.70 -22.94
CA LEU A 997 -30.31 2.34 -23.93
C LEU A 997 -31.14 1.13 -23.48
N PHE A 998 -30.48 0.17 -22.82
CA PHE A 998 -31.07 -1.06 -22.30
C PHE A 998 -30.85 -1.17 -20.76
N PRO A 999 -31.68 -0.54 -19.90
CA PRO A 999 -31.35 -0.37 -18.47
C PRO A 999 -31.25 -1.67 -17.67
N LYS A 1000 -31.99 -2.72 -18.05
CA LYS A 1000 -31.97 -4.03 -17.37
C LYS A 1000 -30.89 -4.98 -17.89
N LEU A 1001 -30.23 -4.67 -19.02
CA LEU A 1001 -29.14 -5.49 -19.54
C LEU A 1001 -27.86 -5.18 -18.72
N SER A 1002 -27.36 -6.13 -17.92
CA SER A 1002 -26.17 -5.90 -17.09
C SER A 1002 -24.88 -5.80 -17.95
N ARG A 1003 -23.74 -5.46 -17.34
CA ARG A 1003 -22.46 -5.44 -18.09
C ARG A 1003 -22.08 -6.85 -18.56
N THR A 1004 -22.29 -7.84 -17.71
CA THR A 1004 -22.08 -9.26 -17.97
C THR A 1004 -23.04 -9.72 -19.06
N ASP A 1005 -24.35 -9.49 -18.93
CA ASP A 1005 -25.33 -9.91 -19.95
C ASP A 1005 -25.07 -9.29 -21.33
N THR A 1006 -24.50 -8.07 -21.38
CA THR A 1006 -24.08 -7.46 -22.66
C THR A 1006 -22.89 -8.19 -23.26
N PHE A 1007 -21.87 -8.53 -22.47
CA PHE A 1007 -20.70 -9.30 -22.92
C PHE A 1007 -21.17 -10.66 -23.44
N ASP A 1008 -21.96 -11.33 -22.62
CA ASP A 1008 -22.52 -12.65 -22.89
C ASP A 1008 -23.37 -12.68 -24.17
N MET A 1009 -24.17 -11.64 -24.41
CA MET A 1009 -24.93 -11.41 -25.65
C MET A 1009 -24.02 -11.14 -26.85
N THR A 1010 -22.93 -10.40 -26.65
CA THR A 1010 -21.94 -10.14 -27.71
C THR A 1010 -21.24 -11.44 -28.10
N CYS A 1011 -20.97 -12.35 -27.16
CA CYS A 1011 -20.50 -13.71 -27.45
C CYS A 1011 -21.53 -14.51 -28.25
N ASP A 1012 -22.84 -14.46 -27.92
CA ASP A 1012 -23.88 -15.13 -28.71
C ASP A 1012 -23.87 -14.64 -30.18
N LEU A 1013 -23.64 -13.34 -30.39
CA LEU A 1013 -23.52 -12.74 -31.72
C LEU A 1013 -22.20 -13.12 -32.43
N ALA A 1014 -21.10 -13.31 -31.70
CA ALA A 1014 -19.85 -13.79 -32.27
C ALA A 1014 -19.98 -15.23 -32.81
N TYR A 1015 -20.56 -16.16 -32.03
CA TYR A 1015 -20.84 -17.55 -32.49
C TYR A 1015 -21.86 -17.62 -33.64
N ALA A 1016 -22.76 -16.65 -33.75
CA ALA A 1016 -23.64 -16.51 -34.91
C ALA A 1016 -22.95 -15.99 -36.18
N GLY A 1017 -21.64 -15.68 -36.12
CA GLY A 1017 -20.90 -15.07 -37.22
C GLY A 1017 -21.35 -13.64 -37.55
N PHE A 1018 -21.99 -12.93 -36.60
CA PHE A 1018 -22.49 -11.56 -36.80
C PHE A 1018 -21.42 -10.50 -36.54
N CYS A 1019 -20.54 -10.72 -35.57
CA CYS A 1019 -19.41 -9.87 -35.25
C CYS A 1019 -18.12 -10.68 -35.19
N GLN A 1020 -16.98 -10.02 -35.31
CA GLN A 1020 -15.67 -10.69 -35.21
C GLN A 1020 -15.50 -11.27 -33.80
N PRO A 1021 -14.95 -12.49 -33.66
CA PRO A 1021 -14.60 -13.04 -32.35
C PRO A 1021 -13.58 -12.15 -31.62
N PRO A 1022 -13.62 -12.09 -30.27
CA PRO A 1022 -12.62 -11.38 -29.48
C PRO A 1022 -11.33 -12.21 -29.35
N SER A 1023 -10.17 -11.56 -29.34
CA SER A 1023 -8.92 -12.23 -28.98
C SER A 1023 -8.89 -12.61 -27.49
N THR A 1024 -7.99 -13.52 -27.09
CA THR A 1024 -7.74 -13.81 -25.66
C THR A 1024 -7.38 -12.55 -24.87
N ALA A 1025 -6.66 -11.60 -25.48
CA ALA A 1025 -6.36 -10.29 -24.88
C ALA A 1025 -7.60 -9.41 -24.73
N ASP A 1026 -8.54 -9.43 -25.68
CA ASP A 1026 -9.83 -8.75 -25.55
C ASP A 1026 -10.66 -9.34 -24.42
N VAL A 1027 -10.79 -10.67 -24.34
CA VAL A 1027 -11.55 -11.31 -23.27
C VAL A 1027 -10.91 -11.03 -21.91
N ALA A 1028 -9.57 -11.08 -21.78
CA ALA A 1028 -8.87 -10.70 -20.57
C ALA A 1028 -9.17 -9.24 -20.15
N ARG A 1029 -9.22 -8.31 -21.12
CA ARG A 1029 -9.66 -6.92 -20.90
C ARG A 1029 -11.11 -6.85 -20.41
N TYR A 1030 -12.02 -7.65 -20.96
CA TYR A 1030 -13.40 -7.75 -20.49
C TYR A 1030 -13.51 -8.33 -19.08
N ILE A 1031 -12.79 -9.40 -18.75
CA ILE A 1031 -12.76 -10.01 -17.41
C ILE A 1031 -12.34 -8.96 -16.35
N VAL A 1032 -11.30 -8.17 -16.63
CA VAL A 1032 -10.86 -7.08 -15.75
C VAL A 1032 -11.87 -5.93 -15.68
N MET A 1033 -12.50 -5.54 -16.79
CA MET A 1033 -13.50 -4.47 -16.83
C MET A 1033 -14.81 -4.83 -16.13
N LEU A 1034 -15.25 -6.09 -16.25
CA LEU A 1034 -16.40 -6.64 -15.54
C LEU A 1034 -16.09 -6.80 -14.05
N ASN A 1035 -14.89 -7.25 -13.70
CA ASN A 1035 -14.43 -7.53 -12.33
C ASN A 1035 -15.44 -8.35 -11.51
N GLN A 1036 -16.05 -9.35 -12.17
CA GLN A 1036 -17.06 -10.27 -11.65
C GLN A 1036 -16.81 -11.66 -12.24
N GLY A 1037 -17.39 -12.71 -11.64
CA GLY A 1037 -17.45 -14.04 -12.25
C GLY A 1037 -16.07 -14.63 -12.56
N ALA A 1038 -15.67 -14.61 -13.83
CA ALA A 1038 -14.40 -15.17 -14.30
C ALA A 1038 -13.16 -14.68 -13.54
N ILE A 1039 -13.10 -13.40 -13.11
CA ILE A 1039 -11.97 -12.91 -12.29
C ILE A 1039 -11.93 -13.59 -10.90
N ALA A 1040 -13.09 -13.96 -10.36
CA ALA A 1040 -13.18 -14.71 -9.12
C ALA A 1040 -12.87 -16.19 -9.37
N GLY A 1041 -13.21 -16.74 -10.55
CA GLY A 1041 -12.75 -18.05 -11.00
C GLY A 1041 -11.22 -18.15 -11.06
N LEU A 1042 -10.55 -17.16 -11.66
CA LEU A 1042 -9.09 -17.11 -11.74
C LEU A 1042 -8.41 -16.92 -10.38
N ARG A 1043 -8.99 -16.09 -9.48
CA ARG A 1043 -8.53 -15.99 -8.09
C ARG A 1043 -8.75 -17.28 -7.31
N SER A 1044 -9.88 -17.97 -7.54
CA SER A 1044 -10.10 -19.30 -7.00
C SER A 1044 -9.03 -20.25 -7.52
N LEU A 1045 -8.72 -20.30 -8.82
CA LEU A 1045 -7.63 -21.15 -9.32
C LEU A 1045 -6.22 -20.73 -8.87
N GLY A 1046 -6.03 -19.61 -8.14
CA GLY A 1046 -4.71 -19.12 -7.73
C GLY A 1046 -3.91 -18.41 -8.84
N LEU A 1047 -4.43 -18.40 -10.07
CA LEU A 1047 -3.72 -17.87 -11.25
C LEU A 1047 -3.68 -16.33 -11.31
N VAL A 1048 -4.55 -15.63 -10.56
CA VAL A 1048 -4.60 -14.16 -10.52
C VAL A 1048 -4.65 -13.66 -9.08
N ASP A 1049 -3.82 -12.66 -8.81
CA ASP A 1049 -3.66 -12.04 -7.49
C ASP A 1049 -4.93 -11.24 -7.07
N GLY A 1050 -5.30 -11.35 -5.79
CA GLY A 1050 -6.36 -10.55 -5.18
C GLY A 1050 -5.97 -9.09 -4.93
N LYS A 1051 -4.67 -8.79 -4.79
CA LYS A 1051 -4.14 -7.47 -4.41
C LYS A 1051 -4.48 -6.38 -5.43
N LYS A 1052 -4.47 -5.12 -4.97
CA LYS A 1052 -4.78 -3.91 -5.75
C LYS A 1052 -3.63 -3.53 -6.71
N ARG A 1053 -3.31 -4.42 -7.66
CA ARG A 1053 -2.50 -4.10 -8.85
C ARG A 1053 -3.24 -3.10 -9.76
N ASP A 1054 -2.50 -2.34 -10.55
CA ASP A 1054 -3.08 -1.45 -11.57
C ASP A 1054 -3.84 -2.25 -12.65
N VAL A 1055 -4.64 -1.54 -13.44
CA VAL A 1055 -5.55 -2.16 -14.41
C VAL A 1055 -4.80 -2.88 -15.54
N GLU A 1056 -3.61 -2.41 -15.92
CA GLU A 1056 -2.86 -2.96 -17.05
C GLU A 1056 -2.05 -4.19 -16.62
N THR A 1057 -1.35 -4.12 -15.50
CA THR A 1057 -0.70 -5.29 -14.87
C THR A 1057 -1.71 -6.40 -14.60
N ARG A 1058 -2.92 -6.04 -14.11
CA ARG A 1058 -3.99 -7.03 -13.91
C ARG A 1058 -4.50 -7.62 -15.22
N ARG A 1059 -4.57 -6.84 -16.31
CA ARG A 1059 -4.94 -7.34 -17.64
C ARG A 1059 -3.90 -8.32 -18.17
N ALA A 1060 -2.61 -7.98 -18.06
CA ALA A 1060 -1.51 -8.87 -18.45
C ALA A 1060 -1.54 -10.19 -17.66
N GLN A 1061 -1.76 -10.12 -16.33
CA GLN A 1061 -1.88 -11.31 -15.49
C GLN A 1061 -3.08 -12.18 -15.87
N VAL A 1062 -4.26 -11.59 -16.10
CA VAL A 1062 -5.45 -12.33 -16.55
C VAL A 1062 -5.23 -12.95 -17.93
N HIS A 1063 -4.59 -12.22 -18.86
CA HIS A 1063 -4.28 -12.73 -20.19
C HIS A 1063 -3.37 -13.96 -20.12
N ARG A 1064 -2.28 -13.89 -19.34
CA ARG A 1064 -1.38 -15.04 -19.17
C ARG A 1064 -2.07 -16.21 -18.48
N ALA A 1065 -2.86 -15.95 -17.44
CA ALA A 1065 -3.64 -16.98 -16.76
C ALA A 1065 -4.67 -17.67 -17.67
N MET A 1066 -5.23 -16.97 -18.66
CA MET A 1066 -6.10 -17.59 -19.66
C MET A 1066 -5.33 -18.52 -20.61
N LEU A 1067 -4.12 -18.13 -21.04
CA LEU A 1067 -3.27 -19.00 -21.88
C LEU A 1067 -2.83 -20.25 -21.12
N ASP A 1068 -2.26 -20.08 -19.93
CA ASP A 1068 -1.83 -21.18 -19.05
C ASP A 1068 -2.99 -22.16 -18.76
N LEU A 1069 -4.19 -21.64 -18.53
CA LEU A 1069 -5.38 -22.48 -18.29
C LEU A 1069 -5.90 -23.17 -19.56
N GLY A 1070 -5.77 -22.53 -20.72
CA GLY A 1070 -6.12 -23.13 -22.01
C GLY A 1070 -5.26 -24.34 -22.33
N ASP A 1071 -3.96 -24.25 -22.09
CA ASP A 1071 -3.04 -25.36 -22.33
C ASP A 1071 -3.26 -26.52 -21.34
N LEU A 1072 -3.57 -26.23 -20.06
CA LEU A 1072 -3.99 -27.25 -19.09
C LEU A 1072 -5.32 -27.94 -19.45
N LEU A 1073 -6.26 -27.22 -20.08
CA LEU A 1073 -7.54 -27.80 -20.53
C LEU A 1073 -7.37 -28.71 -21.75
N LYS A 1074 -6.47 -28.37 -22.70
CA LYS A 1074 -6.14 -29.25 -23.84
C LYS A 1074 -5.58 -30.61 -23.40
N GLU A 1075 -4.83 -30.65 -22.30
CA GLU A 1075 -4.35 -31.91 -21.70
C GLU A 1075 -5.44 -32.71 -20.98
N THR A 1076 -6.58 -32.08 -20.64
CA THR A 1076 -7.67 -32.73 -19.92
C THR A 1076 -8.58 -33.47 -20.91
N ALA A 1077 -8.46 -34.81 -20.94
CA ALA A 1077 -9.16 -35.67 -21.90
C ALA A 1077 -10.68 -35.43 -21.98
N ALA A 1078 -11.34 -35.14 -20.84
CA ALA A 1078 -12.77 -34.83 -20.80
C ALA A 1078 -13.14 -33.52 -21.53
N TYR A 1079 -12.23 -32.54 -21.61
CA TYR A 1079 -12.43 -31.31 -22.36
C TYR A 1079 -12.12 -31.51 -23.85
N GLY A 1080 -11.00 -32.18 -24.17
CA GLY A 1080 -10.61 -32.47 -25.55
C GLY A 1080 -11.64 -33.32 -26.32
N ALA A 1081 -12.36 -34.23 -25.64
CA ALA A 1081 -13.45 -35.00 -26.25
C ALA A 1081 -14.54 -34.09 -26.85
N TYR A 1082 -14.94 -33.03 -26.14
CA TYR A 1082 -15.96 -32.08 -26.59
C TYR A 1082 -15.55 -31.28 -27.84
N GLU A 1083 -14.27 -30.92 -27.99
CA GLU A 1083 -13.80 -30.22 -29.19
C GLU A 1083 -13.85 -31.11 -30.44
N THR A 1084 -13.73 -32.44 -30.28
CA THR A 1084 -13.62 -33.37 -31.42
C THR A 1084 -14.94 -33.91 -31.97
N ASP A 1085 -15.97 -34.10 -31.14
CA ASP A 1085 -17.17 -34.86 -31.55
C ASP A 1085 -18.24 -33.98 -32.23
N ASP A 1086 -18.30 -32.69 -31.91
CA ASP A 1086 -19.34 -31.74 -32.37
C ASP A 1086 -19.08 -31.21 -33.81
N SER A 1087 -18.53 -32.06 -34.68
CA SER A 1087 -18.09 -31.74 -36.05
C SER A 1087 -19.19 -31.26 -37.01
N GLU A 1088 -20.47 -31.48 -36.69
CA GLU A 1088 -21.59 -30.89 -37.42
C GLU A 1088 -21.84 -29.41 -37.03
N CYS A 1089 -21.39 -28.97 -35.86
CA CYS A 1089 -21.53 -27.62 -35.32
C CYS A 1089 -20.47 -26.62 -35.85
N SER A 1090 -20.17 -26.68 -37.16
CA SER A 1090 -19.19 -25.98 -38.04
C SER A 1090 -18.84 -24.48 -37.85
N PHE A 1091 -18.91 -23.92 -36.64
CA PHE A 1091 -18.57 -22.53 -36.31
C PHE A 1091 -17.48 -22.47 -35.23
N GLY A 1092 -16.39 -23.22 -35.45
CA GLY A 1092 -15.11 -22.91 -34.81
C GLY A 1092 -14.69 -21.51 -35.24
N LEU A 1093 -14.80 -20.52 -34.34
CA LEU A 1093 -14.47 -19.13 -34.62
C LEU A 1093 -12.95 -18.86 -34.62
N TYR A 1094 -12.19 -19.81 -34.07
CA TYR A 1094 -10.75 -19.78 -33.83
C TYR A 1094 -10.09 -20.90 -34.63
N GLU A 1095 -8.77 -20.81 -34.84
CA GLU A 1095 -8.04 -21.81 -35.62
C GLU A 1095 -7.97 -23.16 -34.88
N GLU A 1096 -7.80 -24.27 -35.61
CA GLU A 1096 -7.75 -25.62 -35.03
C GLU A 1096 -6.57 -25.74 -34.06
N GLY A 1097 -6.87 -25.89 -32.76
CA GLY A 1097 -5.88 -25.90 -31.66
C GLY A 1097 -5.73 -24.57 -30.90
N GLU A 1098 -6.38 -23.48 -31.34
CA GLU A 1098 -6.56 -22.27 -30.54
C GLU A 1098 -7.73 -22.46 -29.57
N MET A 1099 -7.48 -22.22 -28.28
CA MET A 1099 -8.52 -22.33 -27.24
C MET A 1099 -9.48 -21.15 -27.29
N ASP A 1100 -10.79 -21.42 -27.27
CA ASP A 1100 -11.82 -20.38 -27.32
C ASP A 1100 -11.88 -19.55 -26.01
N PRO A 1101 -11.43 -18.28 -26.02
CA PRO A 1101 -11.39 -17.46 -24.81
C PRO A 1101 -12.78 -17.09 -24.28
N MET A 1102 -13.83 -17.11 -25.10
CA MET A 1102 -15.21 -16.87 -24.65
C MET A 1102 -15.78 -18.09 -23.92
N ALA A 1103 -15.45 -19.30 -24.38
CA ALA A 1103 -15.75 -20.53 -23.65
C ALA A 1103 -15.00 -20.57 -22.31
N LEU A 1104 -13.75 -20.11 -22.28
CA LEU A 1104 -12.95 -20.06 -21.05
C LEU A 1104 -13.46 -19.03 -20.03
N GLU A 1105 -13.89 -17.82 -20.45
CA GLU A 1105 -14.54 -16.87 -19.53
C GLU A 1105 -15.78 -17.49 -18.88
N HIS A 1106 -16.57 -18.19 -19.67
CA HIS A 1106 -17.78 -18.86 -19.18
C HIS A 1106 -17.43 -19.97 -18.16
N LEU A 1107 -16.48 -20.85 -18.49
CA LEU A 1107 -15.98 -21.90 -17.60
C LEU A 1107 -15.49 -21.34 -16.27
N LEU A 1108 -14.66 -20.28 -16.31
CA LEU A 1108 -14.15 -19.59 -15.13
C LEU A 1108 -15.26 -18.97 -14.28
N ARG A 1109 -16.26 -18.38 -14.93
CA ARG A 1109 -17.42 -17.79 -14.25
C ARG A 1109 -18.28 -18.87 -13.58
N THR A 1110 -18.57 -19.96 -14.28
CA THR A 1110 -19.31 -21.11 -13.72
C THR A 1110 -18.54 -21.73 -12.56
N PHE A 1111 -17.23 -21.92 -12.70
CA PHE A 1111 -16.37 -22.42 -11.62
C PHE A 1111 -16.41 -21.53 -10.37
N SER A 1112 -16.43 -20.21 -10.54
CA SER A 1112 -16.55 -19.26 -9.41
C SER A 1112 -17.84 -19.46 -8.58
N HIS A 1113 -18.89 -20.03 -9.17
CA HIS A 1113 -20.12 -20.41 -8.49
C HIS A 1113 -20.11 -21.87 -8.00
N ALA A 1114 -19.45 -22.77 -8.72
CA ALA A 1114 -19.39 -24.20 -8.42
C ALA A 1114 -18.41 -24.57 -7.31
N VAL A 1115 -17.31 -23.83 -7.11
CA VAL A 1115 -16.20 -24.13 -6.15
C VAL A 1115 -16.59 -24.17 -4.66
N LYS A 1116 -17.87 -23.95 -4.31
CA LYS A 1116 -18.43 -24.13 -2.95
C LYS A 1116 -19.36 -25.35 -2.84
N LEU A 1117 -19.55 -26.07 -3.95
CA LEU A 1117 -20.47 -27.20 -4.14
C LEU A 1117 -19.74 -28.47 -4.56
N LEU A 1118 -18.47 -28.31 -4.96
CA LEU A 1118 -17.41 -29.29 -5.11
C LEU A 1118 -16.58 -29.19 -3.81
#